data_AF-J4KPF2-F1
#
_entry.id   AF-J4KPF2-F1
#
_cell.length_a   1.000
_cell.length_b   1.000
_cell.length_c   1.000
_cell.angle_alpha   90.00
_cell.angle_beta   90.00
_cell.angle_gamma   90.00
#
_symmetry.space_group_name_H-M   'P 1'
#
loop_
_entity.id
_entity.type
_entity.pdbx_description
1 polymer ?
#
loop_
_entity_poly.entity_id
_entity_poly.type
_entity_poly.pdbx_seq_one_letter_code
_entity_poly.pdbx_strand_id
1 'polypeptide(L)'
;MFIRKALITLVGAAAAVQAFPGRVNEAAELSRRGLEKSGLKRFEIVKNFIAPGDLLARSGAPFYDGSDASQKITNETILFFKEAGIQHVISLNSHADAEHMKTALADAGIAYTPRPVVDFQVPTPEDFQKGWEGFVAHRNGTLVWCGFGWGRTGTMVSALQIYAQHERGETLAFTNSDFANNHVETDEQMTALNELQERLKKSTVPSPATTFSAARVQPVATKQPGPKEMETTLCAPEGKPNTYGMKEDECRRQVAHWTEFGASTRRGGALQGDNVSRALKTLMTKMGHKWGVKFIAGRGSEKQKDGDAAAATPIPPVVQWQVGDWRPSEEVMSLFESLGRQEWLDLQWDNRVGNRNPLLGIRRILSEMASKMGKITDIKYYRVPPRWLFVKITNDAGNIGWGEASLEGHTQAVEGCLDAWIDQYVGLEAEQTFYRGGPVFLSALSGLDIALWDLKGTIRPPNPSRPPSTDPTSPAARKLGVPIYDLLGGKLRTKLKVYAWIGGDRPASVKSAARARQAQGFTAVKMNGTSDLGWLDSPSALDSCVERVRAVRALGLDVGVDFHGRAHRPMAKQLAAALAPLRPLFIEEPLLAEHVEGVAALAGLTTIPVALGERLHSRWDVKPFLEANCVDVLQPDLCHVGGISELRRIAAMAEAYDVPIAPHCPLGPIALAACMQVDAATPNFAIQEMSLGIHYNVGGYDLLSYIKNPEIWQVEDGYVNLMTGPGLGIEVDEQRVMEASKNAEPWVSPGFIGPGGELREW
;
A
#
# COMPACT_ATOMS: atom_id res chain seq x y z
N MET A 1 -51.70 -15.82 -29.33
CA MET A 1 -50.54 -16.43 -30.03
C MET A 1 -49.57 -15.39 -30.63
N PHE A 2 -50.02 -14.21 -31.09
CA PHE A 2 -49.12 -13.18 -31.66
C PHE A 2 -48.17 -12.48 -30.66
N ILE A 3 -48.58 -12.28 -29.41
CA ILE A 3 -47.79 -11.54 -28.39
C ILE A 3 -46.45 -12.25 -28.06
N ARG A 4 -46.36 -13.59 -28.20
CA ARG A 4 -45.11 -14.34 -27.97
C ARG A 4 -44.07 -14.18 -29.08
N LYS A 5 -44.43 -13.72 -30.29
CA LYS A 5 -43.47 -13.46 -31.38
C LYS A 5 -42.87 -12.05 -31.31
N ALA A 6 -43.63 -11.05 -30.86
CA ALA A 6 -43.11 -9.68 -30.70
C ALA A 6 -42.00 -9.57 -29.64
N LEU A 7 -42.10 -10.34 -28.55
CA LEU A 7 -41.09 -10.34 -27.47
C LEU A 7 -39.72 -10.87 -27.93
N ILE A 8 -39.69 -11.85 -28.83
CA ILE A 8 -38.44 -12.48 -29.30
C ILE A 8 -37.66 -11.56 -30.25
N THR A 9 -38.36 -10.76 -31.08
CA THR A 9 -37.70 -9.82 -32.01
C THR A 9 -37.13 -8.59 -31.29
N LEU A 10 -37.77 -8.12 -30.21
CA LEU A 10 -37.29 -6.99 -29.41
C LEU A 10 -36.06 -7.35 -28.56
N VAL A 11 -35.99 -8.57 -28.01
CA VAL A 11 -34.79 -9.06 -27.32
C VAL A 11 -33.63 -9.31 -28.29
N GLY A 12 -33.90 -9.71 -29.52
CA GLY A 12 -32.86 -9.91 -30.56
C GLY A 12 -32.23 -8.63 -31.12
N ALA A 13 -32.93 -7.48 -31.06
CA ALA A 13 -32.43 -6.22 -31.61
C ALA A 13 -31.60 -5.38 -30.61
N ALA A 14 -31.89 -5.50 -29.31
CA ALA A 14 -31.13 -4.79 -28.27
C ALA A 14 -29.69 -5.31 -28.09
N ALA A 15 -29.43 -6.58 -28.44
CA ALA A 15 -28.13 -7.23 -28.30
C ALA A 15 -27.08 -6.84 -29.36
N ALA A 16 -27.43 -5.99 -30.34
CA ALA A 16 -26.59 -5.73 -31.52
C ALA A 16 -26.08 -4.27 -31.66
N VAL A 17 -26.40 -3.36 -30.72
CA VAL A 17 -26.05 -1.93 -30.83
C VAL A 17 -25.27 -1.39 -29.61
N GLN A 18 -25.05 -2.19 -28.56
CA GLN A 18 -24.16 -1.85 -27.44
C GLN A 18 -22.87 -2.68 -27.46
N ALA A 19 -22.08 -2.49 -28.52
CA ALA A 19 -20.76 -3.08 -28.66
C ALA A 19 -19.71 -2.01 -29.01
N PHE A 20 -19.44 -1.09 -28.08
CA PHE A 20 -18.10 -0.54 -27.84
C PHE A 20 -18.03 0.00 -26.39
N PRO A 21 -17.74 -0.89 -25.42
CA PRO A 21 -17.71 -0.57 -23.99
C PRO A 21 -16.33 -0.10 -23.52
N GLY A 22 -16.26 0.41 -22.28
CA GLY A 22 -14.99 0.58 -21.57
C GLY A 22 -14.27 -0.76 -21.43
N ARG A 23 -12.94 -0.76 -21.60
CA ARG A 23 -12.15 -1.98 -21.81
C ARG A 23 -10.84 -2.07 -21.03
N VAL A 24 -10.80 -1.42 -19.86
CA VAL A 24 -9.57 -1.27 -19.04
C VAL A 24 -9.59 -2.10 -17.74
N ASN A 25 -10.74 -2.64 -17.31
CA ASN A 25 -10.87 -3.37 -16.02
C ASN A 25 -11.06 -4.90 -16.10
N GLU A 26 -11.28 -5.52 -17.27
CA GLU A 26 -11.55 -6.98 -17.33
C GLU A 26 -10.31 -7.88 -17.19
N ALA A 27 -9.09 -7.35 -17.36
CA ALA A 27 -7.87 -8.14 -17.17
C ALA A 27 -7.46 -8.32 -15.68
N ALA A 28 -8.25 -7.78 -14.74
CA ALA A 28 -8.03 -7.92 -13.30
C ALA A 28 -8.62 -9.20 -12.68
N GLU A 29 -9.48 -9.93 -13.38
CA GLU A 29 -10.08 -11.20 -12.91
C GLU A 29 -9.66 -12.42 -13.74
N LEU A 30 -8.48 -12.34 -14.41
CA LEU A 30 -7.86 -13.50 -15.04
C LEU A 30 -7.52 -14.55 -14.00
N SER A 31 -8.31 -15.63 -13.96
CA SER A 31 -8.17 -16.63 -12.90
C SER A 31 -6.76 -17.22 -12.90
N ARG A 32 -6.14 -17.32 -11.73
CA ARG A 32 -4.80 -17.92 -11.55
C ARG A 32 -4.71 -19.31 -12.18
N ARG A 33 -5.82 -20.06 -12.15
CA ARG A 33 -6.00 -21.39 -12.75
C ARG A 33 -6.04 -21.37 -14.28
N GLY A 34 -6.53 -20.29 -14.90
CA GLY A 34 -6.47 -20.05 -16.34
C GLY A 34 -5.05 -19.71 -16.78
N LEU A 35 -4.38 -18.81 -16.06
CA LEU A 35 -2.98 -18.46 -16.32
C LEU A 35 -2.05 -19.68 -16.23
N GLU A 36 -2.15 -20.49 -15.17
CA GLU A 36 -1.35 -21.71 -15.01
C GLU A 36 -1.58 -22.73 -16.15
N LYS A 37 -2.81 -22.84 -16.67
CA LYS A 37 -3.15 -23.72 -17.81
C LYS A 37 -2.70 -23.19 -19.16
N SER A 38 -2.63 -21.87 -19.34
CA SER A 38 -2.23 -21.22 -20.60
C SER A 38 -0.77 -21.51 -21.00
N GLY A 39 0.05 -21.99 -20.06
CA GLY A 39 1.49 -22.16 -20.19
C GLY A 39 2.28 -20.86 -20.02
N LEU A 40 1.63 -19.70 -19.93
CA LEU A 40 2.29 -18.42 -19.72
C LEU A 40 2.85 -18.31 -18.30
N LYS A 41 4.06 -17.76 -18.20
CA LYS A 41 4.69 -17.38 -16.93
C LYS A 41 4.84 -15.86 -16.92
N ARG A 42 4.70 -15.24 -15.74
CA ARG A 42 4.93 -13.79 -15.53
C ARG A 42 4.10 -12.91 -16.47
N PHE A 43 2.85 -13.28 -16.71
CA PHE A 43 1.91 -12.42 -17.44
C PHE A 43 1.60 -11.18 -16.60
N GLU A 44 1.73 -10.00 -17.20
CA GLU A 44 1.55 -8.71 -16.55
C GLU A 44 1.08 -7.65 -17.55
N ILE A 45 0.19 -6.75 -17.12
CA ILE A 45 -0.21 -5.57 -17.90
C ILE A 45 0.79 -4.45 -17.63
N VAL A 46 1.42 -3.93 -18.67
CA VAL A 46 2.34 -2.79 -18.59
C VAL A 46 1.50 -1.52 -18.47
N LYS A 47 1.46 -0.91 -17.28
CA LYS A 47 0.61 0.27 -17.00
C LYS A 47 1.31 1.61 -17.25
N ASN A 48 2.63 1.68 -17.11
CA ASN A 48 3.36 2.94 -17.14
C ASN A 48 3.70 3.36 -18.59
N PHE A 49 3.79 4.67 -18.83
CA PHE A 49 4.32 5.29 -20.06
C PHE A 49 3.59 4.98 -21.40
N ILE A 50 2.50 4.20 -21.38
CA ILE A 50 1.58 3.99 -22.53
C ILE A 50 0.40 4.98 -22.49
N ALA A 51 -0.35 5.14 -23.59
CA ALA A 51 -1.46 6.09 -23.62
C ALA A 51 -2.71 5.54 -22.89
N PRO A 52 -3.56 6.40 -22.28
CA PRO A 52 -4.83 5.95 -21.71
C PRO A 52 -5.72 5.28 -22.76
N GLY A 53 -6.06 4.01 -22.53
CA GLY A 53 -6.83 3.18 -23.46
C GLY A 53 -6.00 2.21 -24.32
N ASP A 54 -4.67 2.36 -24.36
CA ASP A 54 -3.79 1.31 -24.86
C ASP A 54 -3.78 0.12 -23.88
N LEU A 55 -3.73 -1.11 -24.41
CA LEU A 55 -3.52 -2.35 -23.66
C LEU A 55 -2.21 -3.01 -24.13
N LEU A 56 -1.15 -2.81 -23.36
CA LEU A 56 0.14 -3.50 -23.52
C LEU A 56 0.34 -4.50 -22.38
N ALA A 57 0.69 -5.75 -22.73
CA ALA A 57 1.02 -6.80 -21.77
C ALA A 57 2.39 -7.41 -22.07
N ARG A 58 3.01 -8.03 -21.06
CA ARG A 58 4.26 -8.78 -21.16
C ARG A 58 4.12 -10.20 -20.57
N SER A 59 4.86 -11.17 -21.10
CA SER A 59 4.98 -12.51 -20.51
C SER A 59 6.26 -13.24 -20.95
N GLY A 60 6.54 -14.38 -20.33
CA GLY A 60 7.32 -15.45 -20.97
C GLY A 60 6.51 -16.19 -22.03
N ALA A 61 7.19 -16.92 -22.91
CA ALA A 61 6.56 -17.67 -23.99
C ALA A 61 5.71 -18.84 -23.42
N PRO A 62 4.55 -19.15 -24.01
CA PRO A 62 3.71 -20.27 -23.61
C PRO A 62 4.47 -21.60 -23.53
N PHE A 63 4.41 -22.25 -22.36
CA PHE A 63 5.06 -23.53 -22.04
C PHE A 63 6.60 -23.54 -22.08
N TYR A 64 7.25 -22.37 -22.02
CA TYR A 64 8.71 -22.27 -21.98
C TYR A 64 9.35 -23.08 -20.83
N ASP A 65 10.23 -24.02 -21.18
CA ASP A 65 10.92 -24.94 -20.26
C ASP A 65 12.40 -24.61 -20.01
N GLY A 66 12.95 -23.63 -20.74
CA GLY A 66 14.39 -23.34 -20.79
C GLY A 66 14.97 -23.37 -22.21
N SER A 67 14.23 -23.90 -23.18
CA SER A 67 14.57 -23.84 -24.61
C SER A 67 13.64 -22.91 -25.37
N ASP A 68 14.15 -21.98 -26.18
CA ASP A 68 13.30 -21.11 -27.02
C ASP A 68 12.42 -21.92 -28.00
N ALA A 69 12.85 -23.12 -28.40
CA ALA A 69 12.08 -24.04 -29.23
C ALA A 69 10.94 -24.78 -28.51
N SER A 70 10.84 -24.69 -27.18
CA SER A 70 9.79 -25.34 -26.38
C SER A 70 8.43 -24.64 -26.44
N GLN A 71 8.39 -23.40 -26.95
CA GLN A 71 7.15 -22.60 -26.98
C GLN A 71 6.04 -23.32 -27.74
N LYS A 72 4.81 -23.27 -27.21
CA LYS A 72 3.66 -23.94 -27.82
C LYS A 72 2.36 -23.21 -27.54
N ILE A 73 1.59 -22.88 -28.57
CA ILE A 73 0.20 -22.45 -28.40
C ILE A 73 -0.69 -23.69 -28.18
N THR A 74 -1.51 -23.68 -27.13
CA THR A 74 -2.62 -24.64 -26.96
C THR A 74 -3.97 -23.91 -26.97
N ASN A 75 -5.07 -24.66 -26.95
CA ASN A 75 -6.42 -24.09 -26.86
C ASN A 75 -6.58 -23.26 -25.57
N GLU A 76 -5.98 -23.70 -24.47
CA GLU A 76 -5.95 -22.98 -23.19
C GLU A 76 -5.16 -21.66 -23.30
N THR A 77 -4.06 -21.64 -24.07
CA THR A 77 -3.34 -20.39 -24.39
C THR A 77 -4.22 -19.41 -25.16
N ILE A 78 -4.94 -19.90 -26.19
CA ILE A 78 -5.84 -19.06 -27.01
C ILE A 78 -7.05 -18.56 -26.21
N LEU A 79 -7.64 -19.41 -25.36
CA LEU A 79 -8.73 -19.01 -24.46
C LEU A 79 -8.26 -17.91 -23.52
N PHE A 80 -7.10 -18.08 -22.88
CA PHE A 80 -6.51 -17.06 -22.01
C PHE A 80 -6.23 -15.76 -22.75
N PHE A 81 -5.70 -15.80 -23.99
CA PHE A 81 -5.52 -14.57 -24.79
C PHE A 81 -6.83 -13.85 -25.05
N LYS A 82 -7.92 -14.57 -25.36
CA LYS A 82 -9.24 -13.99 -25.58
C LYS A 82 -9.85 -13.40 -24.30
N GLU A 83 -9.72 -14.11 -23.18
CA GLU A 83 -10.11 -13.63 -21.84
C GLU A 83 -9.31 -12.37 -21.44
N ALA A 84 -8.01 -12.34 -21.72
CA ALA A 84 -7.12 -11.22 -21.42
C ALA A 84 -7.18 -10.06 -22.43
N GLY A 85 -8.10 -10.11 -23.41
CA GLY A 85 -8.26 -9.06 -24.42
C GLY A 85 -7.11 -8.97 -25.45
N ILE A 86 -6.22 -9.95 -25.52
CA ILE A 86 -5.06 -9.95 -26.42
C ILE A 86 -5.51 -10.25 -27.85
N GLN A 87 -5.26 -9.30 -28.74
CA GLN A 87 -5.58 -9.35 -30.18
C GLN A 87 -4.32 -9.41 -31.06
N HIS A 88 -3.16 -9.09 -30.50
CA HIS A 88 -1.87 -9.07 -31.19
C HIS A 88 -0.74 -9.56 -30.29
N VAL A 89 0.26 -10.22 -30.90
CA VAL A 89 1.44 -10.75 -30.23
C VAL A 89 2.71 -10.28 -30.93
N ILE A 90 3.67 -9.76 -30.16
CA ILE A 90 5.05 -9.49 -30.58
C ILE A 90 5.95 -10.53 -29.91
N SER A 91 6.58 -11.41 -30.70
CA SER A 91 7.45 -12.47 -30.18
C SER A 91 8.91 -12.20 -30.54
N LEU A 92 9.75 -12.09 -29.51
CA LEU A 92 11.21 -11.95 -29.60
C LEU A 92 11.98 -13.25 -29.34
N ASN A 93 11.26 -14.37 -29.20
CA ASN A 93 11.86 -15.69 -29.07
C ASN A 93 12.66 -16.03 -30.35
N SER A 94 13.82 -16.69 -30.25
CA SER A 94 14.68 -16.98 -31.41
C SER A 94 14.02 -17.91 -32.44
N HIS A 95 12.99 -18.66 -32.03
CA HIS A 95 12.10 -19.47 -32.87
C HIS A 95 10.75 -18.78 -33.18
N ALA A 96 10.64 -17.45 -33.05
CA ALA A 96 9.40 -16.71 -33.32
C ALA A 96 8.83 -16.97 -34.74
N ASP A 97 9.69 -17.26 -35.71
CA ASP A 97 9.29 -17.57 -37.09
C ASP A 97 8.70 -18.98 -37.31
N ALA A 98 8.59 -19.82 -36.27
CA ALA A 98 8.09 -21.18 -36.39
C ALA A 98 6.65 -21.22 -36.94
N GLU A 99 6.45 -21.98 -38.03
CA GLU A 99 5.20 -21.96 -38.80
C GLU A 99 3.96 -22.32 -37.96
N HIS A 100 4.08 -23.31 -37.07
CA HIS A 100 2.98 -23.71 -36.18
C HIS A 100 2.51 -22.58 -35.24
N MET A 101 3.38 -21.64 -34.87
CA MET A 101 2.99 -20.46 -34.06
C MET A 101 2.20 -19.46 -34.91
N LYS A 102 2.63 -19.23 -36.16
CA LYS A 102 1.94 -18.37 -37.13
C LYS A 102 0.55 -18.91 -37.44
N THR A 103 0.44 -20.21 -37.77
CA THR A 103 -0.85 -20.86 -38.05
C THR A 103 -1.77 -20.80 -36.83
N ALA A 104 -1.31 -21.20 -35.64
CA ALA A 104 -2.17 -21.25 -34.45
C ALA A 104 -2.72 -19.89 -34.01
N LEU A 105 -1.95 -18.80 -34.17
CA LEU A 105 -2.42 -17.45 -33.88
C LEU A 105 -3.35 -16.92 -34.98
N ALA A 106 -3.04 -17.18 -36.25
CA ALA A 106 -3.89 -16.80 -37.38
C ALA A 106 -5.27 -17.50 -37.32
N ASP A 107 -5.30 -18.82 -37.06
CA ASP A 107 -6.54 -19.60 -36.88
C ASP A 107 -7.38 -19.10 -35.70
N ALA A 108 -6.72 -18.54 -34.67
CA ALA A 108 -7.39 -17.96 -33.51
C ALA A 108 -7.95 -16.54 -33.75
N GLY A 109 -7.56 -15.88 -34.85
CA GLY A 109 -7.86 -14.48 -35.15
C GLY A 109 -6.96 -13.47 -34.43
N ILE A 110 -5.76 -13.89 -34.02
CA ILE A 110 -4.78 -13.06 -33.29
C ILE A 110 -3.65 -12.68 -34.24
N ALA A 111 -3.40 -11.38 -34.39
CA ALA A 111 -2.32 -10.88 -35.23
C ALA A 111 -0.94 -11.21 -34.63
N TYR A 112 0.08 -11.42 -35.47
CA TYR A 112 1.39 -11.87 -35.01
C TYR A 112 2.54 -11.15 -35.70
N THR A 113 3.42 -10.54 -34.90
CA THR A 113 4.66 -9.89 -35.33
C THR A 113 5.87 -10.68 -34.81
N PRO A 114 6.34 -11.71 -35.53
CA PRO A 114 7.54 -12.45 -35.17
C PRO A 114 8.79 -11.62 -35.49
N ARG A 115 9.65 -11.44 -34.49
CA ARG A 115 10.95 -10.78 -34.61
C ARG A 115 12.00 -11.66 -33.92
N PRO A 116 12.54 -12.69 -34.60
CA PRO A 116 13.44 -13.65 -33.95
C PRO A 116 14.75 -12.97 -33.52
N VAL A 117 14.92 -12.81 -32.21
CA VAL A 117 16.15 -12.31 -31.59
C VAL A 117 16.81 -13.47 -30.87
N VAL A 118 18.08 -13.74 -31.16
CA VAL A 118 18.87 -14.79 -30.50
C VAL A 118 18.95 -14.48 -29.00
N ASP A 119 19.01 -15.51 -28.15
CA ASP A 119 19.03 -15.30 -26.70
C ASP A 119 20.22 -14.43 -26.26
N PHE A 120 19.98 -13.59 -25.25
CA PHE A 120 20.86 -12.50 -24.80
C PHE A 120 21.26 -11.43 -25.85
N GLN A 121 20.82 -11.53 -27.11
CA GLN A 121 21.06 -10.46 -28.10
C GLN A 121 20.04 -9.32 -28.00
N VAL A 122 20.43 -8.17 -28.55
CA VAL A 122 19.65 -6.94 -28.56
C VAL A 122 18.71 -6.94 -29.79
N PRO A 123 17.42 -6.61 -29.65
CA PRO A 123 16.56 -6.31 -30.79
C PRO A 123 17.11 -5.10 -31.57
N THR A 124 17.20 -5.22 -32.89
CA THR A 124 17.73 -4.17 -33.76
C THR A 124 16.78 -2.96 -33.83
N PRO A 125 17.25 -1.80 -34.33
CA PRO A 125 16.37 -0.65 -34.57
C PRO A 125 15.21 -0.92 -35.55
N GLU A 126 15.30 -1.96 -36.40
CA GLU A 126 14.21 -2.43 -37.25
C GLU A 126 13.20 -3.29 -36.46
N ASP A 127 13.68 -4.10 -35.50
CA ASP A 127 12.80 -4.85 -34.58
C ASP A 127 11.95 -3.89 -33.77
N PHE A 128 12.55 -2.84 -33.19
CA PHE A 128 11.83 -1.81 -32.43
C PHE A 128 10.78 -1.09 -33.29
N GLN A 129 11.13 -0.73 -34.53
CA GLN A 129 10.22 -0.06 -35.45
C GLN A 129 9.02 -0.95 -35.83
N LYS A 130 9.26 -2.23 -36.16
CA LYS A 130 8.19 -3.19 -36.49
C LYS A 130 7.34 -3.57 -35.28
N GLY A 131 7.94 -3.63 -34.10
CA GLY A 131 7.21 -3.77 -32.84
C GLY A 131 6.25 -2.60 -32.63
N TRP A 132 6.72 -1.36 -32.82
CA TRP A 132 5.89 -0.16 -32.73
C TRP A 132 4.76 -0.15 -33.78
N GLU A 133 5.05 -0.43 -35.04
CA GLU A 133 4.03 -0.52 -36.10
C GLU A 133 2.95 -1.57 -35.78
N GLY A 134 3.35 -2.74 -35.29
CA GLY A 134 2.44 -3.79 -34.85
C GLY A 134 1.58 -3.37 -33.64
N PHE A 135 2.17 -2.69 -32.66
CA PHE A 135 1.47 -2.15 -31.49
C PHE A 135 0.47 -1.06 -31.87
N VAL A 136 0.86 -0.08 -32.70
CA VAL A 136 -0.01 1.02 -33.17
C VAL A 136 -1.23 0.48 -33.91
N ALA A 137 -1.08 -0.59 -34.70
CA ALA A 137 -2.18 -1.26 -35.38
C ALA A 137 -3.12 -2.03 -34.43
N HIS A 138 -2.67 -2.38 -33.22
CA HIS A 138 -3.39 -3.25 -32.27
C HIS A 138 -3.33 -2.73 -30.83
N ARG A 139 -3.50 -1.41 -30.66
CA ARG A 139 -3.49 -0.71 -29.36
C ARG A 139 -4.47 -1.30 -28.34
N ASN A 140 -5.57 -1.87 -28.82
CA ASN A 140 -6.63 -2.45 -28.00
C ASN A 140 -6.28 -3.82 -27.37
N GLY A 141 -5.05 -4.34 -27.56
CA GLY A 141 -4.59 -5.56 -26.91
C GLY A 141 -3.35 -6.19 -27.56
N THR A 142 -2.16 -5.74 -27.18
CA THR A 142 -0.86 -6.29 -27.63
C THR A 142 -0.11 -6.97 -26.48
N LEU A 143 0.38 -8.18 -26.69
CA LEU A 143 1.24 -8.93 -25.76
C LEU A 143 2.67 -9.08 -26.33
N VAL A 144 3.69 -8.81 -25.52
CA VAL A 144 5.11 -8.99 -25.86
C VAL A 144 5.68 -10.18 -25.09
N TRP A 145 6.36 -11.11 -25.79
CA TRP A 145 7.11 -12.19 -25.12
C TRP A 145 8.45 -12.54 -25.77
N CYS A 146 9.29 -13.21 -24.98
CA CYS A 146 10.48 -13.96 -25.37
C CYS A 146 10.43 -15.29 -24.58
N GLY A 147 11.49 -16.12 -24.57
CA GLY A 147 11.52 -17.34 -23.74
C GLY A 147 11.08 -17.12 -22.28
N PHE A 148 11.88 -16.40 -21.48
CA PHE A 148 11.64 -16.25 -20.03
C PHE A 148 10.83 -15.01 -19.62
N GLY A 149 10.53 -14.11 -20.57
CA GLY A 149 9.77 -12.88 -20.36
C GLY A 149 10.58 -11.68 -19.86
N TRP A 150 11.90 -11.79 -19.79
CA TRP A 150 12.85 -10.73 -19.43
C TRP A 150 13.83 -10.44 -20.59
N GLY A 151 14.76 -9.51 -20.40
CA GLY A 151 15.83 -9.16 -21.34
C GLY A 151 15.26 -8.65 -22.66
N ARG A 152 15.16 -9.54 -23.65
CA ARG A 152 14.48 -9.29 -24.93
C ARG A 152 13.08 -8.68 -24.74
N THR A 153 12.19 -9.30 -23.94
CA THR A 153 10.83 -8.75 -23.67
C THR A 153 10.90 -7.37 -23.03
N GLY A 154 11.72 -7.20 -21.99
CA GLY A 154 11.88 -5.93 -21.28
C GLY A 154 12.40 -4.81 -22.17
N THR A 155 13.31 -5.16 -23.09
CA THR A 155 13.86 -4.23 -24.08
C THR A 155 12.77 -3.77 -25.05
N MET A 156 11.97 -4.68 -25.60
CA MET A 156 10.87 -4.28 -26.50
C MET A 156 9.76 -3.49 -25.80
N VAL A 157 9.37 -3.88 -24.58
CA VAL A 157 8.40 -3.12 -23.77
C VAL A 157 8.90 -1.69 -23.52
N SER A 158 10.18 -1.53 -23.14
CA SER A 158 10.80 -0.21 -22.98
C SER A 158 10.80 0.60 -24.29
N ALA A 159 11.11 -0.04 -25.42
CA ALA A 159 11.09 0.62 -26.72
C ALA A 159 9.68 1.11 -27.11
N LEU A 160 8.65 0.28 -26.91
CA LEU A 160 7.25 0.65 -27.15
C LEU A 160 6.79 1.82 -26.28
N GLN A 161 7.16 1.82 -24.99
CA GLN A 161 6.89 2.95 -24.09
C GLN A 161 7.61 4.22 -24.54
N ILE A 162 8.90 4.15 -24.90
CA ILE A 162 9.67 5.29 -25.43
C ILE A 162 9.02 5.87 -26.70
N TYR A 163 8.57 5.02 -27.63
CA TYR A 163 7.82 5.48 -28.81
C TYR A 163 6.48 6.11 -28.43
N ALA A 164 5.74 5.53 -27.48
CA ALA A 164 4.46 6.08 -27.02
C ALA A 164 4.62 7.44 -26.32
N GLN A 165 5.67 7.63 -25.53
CA GLN A 165 6.04 8.95 -25.00
C GLN A 165 6.36 9.95 -26.12
N HIS A 166 7.13 9.54 -27.14
CA HIS A 166 7.49 10.40 -28.25
C HIS A 166 6.27 10.84 -29.07
N GLU A 167 5.35 9.92 -29.36
CA GLU A 167 4.09 10.19 -30.05
C GLU A 167 3.22 11.19 -29.28
N ARG A 168 3.20 11.12 -27.94
CA ARG A 168 2.49 12.08 -27.07
C ARG A 168 3.24 13.41 -26.88
N GLY A 169 4.43 13.57 -27.45
CA GLY A 169 5.27 14.77 -27.31
C GLY A 169 5.87 14.95 -25.91
N GLU A 170 5.99 13.88 -25.13
CA GLU A 170 6.59 13.90 -23.79
C GLU A 170 8.12 14.02 -23.83
N THR A 171 8.71 14.40 -22.69
CA THR A 171 10.18 14.42 -22.54
C THR A 171 10.71 12.99 -22.42
N LEU A 172 11.46 12.53 -23.41
CA LEU A 172 12.10 11.22 -23.42
C LEU A 172 13.25 11.16 -22.40
N ALA A 173 12.99 10.55 -21.25
CA ALA A 173 13.89 10.52 -20.11
C ALA A 173 13.89 9.17 -19.36
N PHE A 174 13.66 8.05 -20.06
CA PHE A 174 13.81 6.71 -19.48
C PHE A 174 15.19 6.55 -18.86
N THR A 175 15.22 6.18 -17.59
CA THR A 175 16.43 6.02 -16.78
C THR A 175 16.83 4.55 -16.65
N ASN A 176 18.02 4.29 -16.11
CA ASN A 176 18.46 2.94 -15.74
C ASN A 176 17.49 2.27 -14.74
N SER A 177 16.76 3.05 -13.92
CA SER A 177 15.73 2.52 -13.03
C SER A 177 14.53 1.99 -13.82
N ASP A 178 14.08 2.73 -14.84
CA ASP A 178 12.96 2.32 -15.69
C ASP A 178 13.30 1.08 -16.53
N PHE A 179 14.53 1.01 -17.04
CA PHE A 179 15.05 -0.19 -17.71
C PHE A 179 15.12 -1.40 -16.76
N ALA A 180 15.55 -1.21 -15.51
CA ALA A 180 15.57 -2.29 -14.50
C ALA A 180 14.15 -2.76 -14.13
N ASN A 181 13.19 -1.84 -13.97
CA ASN A 181 11.77 -2.15 -13.73
C ASN A 181 11.15 -2.95 -14.90
N ASN A 182 11.57 -2.65 -16.13
CA ASN A 182 11.18 -3.42 -17.31
C ASN A 182 11.91 -4.76 -17.47
N HIS A 183 12.89 -5.07 -16.61
CA HIS A 183 13.77 -6.24 -16.72
C HIS A 183 14.60 -6.26 -18.00
N VAL A 184 15.19 -5.13 -18.38
CA VAL A 184 16.31 -5.06 -19.31
C VAL A 184 17.55 -5.64 -18.60
N GLU A 185 18.28 -6.53 -19.26
CA GLU A 185 19.28 -7.40 -18.61
C GLU A 185 20.74 -7.08 -18.94
N THR A 186 21.03 -6.36 -20.04
CA THR A 186 22.41 -6.09 -20.46
C THR A 186 22.67 -4.62 -20.81
N ASP A 187 23.93 -4.19 -20.69
CA ASP A 187 24.35 -2.83 -21.03
C ASP A 187 24.15 -2.52 -22.52
N GLU A 188 24.27 -3.51 -23.40
CA GLU A 188 24.00 -3.36 -24.84
C GLU A 188 22.51 -3.14 -25.12
N GLN A 189 21.61 -3.78 -24.37
CA GLN A 189 20.16 -3.54 -24.45
C GLN A 189 19.81 -2.12 -23.98
N MET A 190 20.36 -1.68 -22.84
CA MET A 190 20.19 -0.29 -22.36
C MET A 190 20.80 0.73 -23.32
N THR A 191 21.94 0.43 -23.94
CA THR A 191 22.59 1.29 -24.95
C THR A 191 21.69 1.47 -26.16
N ALA A 192 21.12 0.39 -26.73
CA ALA A 192 20.22 0.49 -27.87
C ALA A 192 18.91 1.24 -27.56
N LEU A 193 18.41 1.16 -26.33
CA LEU A 193 17.26 1.95 -25.88
C LEU A 193 17.62 3.43 -25.72
N ASN A 194 18.81 3.76 -25.22
CA ASN A 194 19.29 5.13 -25.16
C ASN A 194 19.55 5.73 -26.54
N GLU A 195 20.09 4.94 -27.49
CA GLU A 195 20.19 5.34 -28.90
C GLU A 195 18.82 5.58 -29.53
N LEU A 196 17.82 4.77 -29.20
CA LEU A 196 16.42 5.00 -29.61
C LEU A 196 15.88 6.32 -29.05
N GLN A 197 16.07 6.61 -27.75
CA GLN A 197 15.67 7.89 -27.14
C GLN A 197 16.36 9.08 -27.84
N GLU A 198 17.67 9.00 -28.05
CA GLU A 198 18.45 10.07 -28.69
C GLU A 198 18.09 10.27 -30.17
N ARG A 199 17.70 9.21 -30.87
CA ARG A 199 17.16 9.29 -32.24
C ARG A 199 15.82 10.01 -32.25
N LEU A 200 14.93 9.68 -31.33
CA LEU A 200 13.58 10.25 -31.26
C LEU A 200 13.57 11.69 -30.74
N LYS A 201 14.47 12.08 -29.82
CA LYS A 201 14.68 13.50 -29.44
C LYS A 201 15.10 14.38 -30.63
N LYS A 202 15.72 13.79 -31.65
CA LYS A 202 16.20 14.49 -32.86
C LYS A 202 15.20 14.46 -34.02
N SER A 203 14.16 13.63 -33.96
CA SER A 203 13.04 13.69 -34.89
C SER A 203 12.00 14.70 -34.43
N THR A 204 11.61 15.61 -35.33
CA THR A 204 10.45 16.47 -35.13
C THR A 204 9.18 15.61 -35.08
N VAL A 205 8.46 15.65 -33.96
CA VAL A 205 7.15 14.98 -33.81
C VAL A 205 6.21 15.45 -34.93
N PRO A 206 5.65 14.55 -35.75
CA PRO A 206 4.63 14.92 -36.72
C PRO A 206 3.38 15.41 -35.98
N SER A 207 2.83 16.56 -36.40
CA SER A 207 1.52 17.04 -35.93
C SER A 207 0.45 15.96 -36.18
N PRO A 208 -0.53 15.74 -35.28
CA PRO A 208 -1.51 14.65 -35.37
C PRO A 208 -2.59 14.89 -36.45
N ALA A 209 -2.15 15.03 -37.71
CA ALA A 209 -3.00 15.18 -38.88
C ALA A 209 -2.24 14.92 -40.20
N THR A 210 -1.78 13.68 -40.46
CA THR A 210 -1.80 13.09 -41.82
C THR A 210 -1.45 11.60 -41.86
N THR A 211 -2.10 10.90 -42.78
CA THR A 211 -1.88 9.50 -43.18
C THR A 211 -0.43 9.20 -43.58
N PHE A 212 0.14 8.08 -43.10
CA PHE A 212 1.38 7.52 -43.62
C PHE A 212 1.16 6.73 -44.93
N SER A 213 2.03 6.98 -45.91
CA SER A 213 2.27 6.14 -47.08
C SER A 213 3.74 5.70 -47.07
N ALA A 214 4.01 4.49 -47.54
CA ALA A 214 5.31 3.83 -47.36
C ALA A 214 6.38 4.26 -48.39
N ALA A 215 7.66 4.29 -47.99
CA ALA A 215 8.74 3.52 -48.67
C ALA A 215 10.19 3.74 -48.14
N ARG A 216 10.85 2.59 -47.90
CA ARG A 216 12.26 2.23 -48.20
C ARG A 216 13.48 2.83 -47.44
N VAL A 217 14.42 1.91 -47.25
CA VAL A 217 15.71 1.93 -46.52
C VAL A 217 16.89 2.12 -47.49
N GLN A 218 18.03 2.68 -47.05
CA GLN A 218 19.41 2.18 -47.34
C GLN A 218 20.46 2.73 -46.34
N PRO A 219 21.61 2.05 -46.09
CA PRO A 219 22.52 2.32 -44.96
C PRO A 219 23.94 2.80 -45.34
N VAL A 220 24.68 3.38 -44.38
CA VAL A 220 26.15 3.61 -44.45
C VAL A 220 26.79 3.36 -43.07
N ALA A 221 28.02 2.82 -43.05
CA ALA A 221 28.77 2.47 -41.83
C ALA A 221 30.21 3.01 -41.88
N THR A 222 30.84 3.33 -40.72
CA THR A 222 32.31 3.23 -40.52
C THR A 222 32.77 3.30 -39.05
N LYS A 223 33.64 2.34 -38.69
CA LYS A 223 34.64 2.19 -37.59
C LYS A 223 34.93 3.30 -36.54
N GLN A 224 35.30 2.85 -35.33
CA GLN A 224 35.89 3.62 -34.22
C GLN A 224 37.45 3.71 -34.23
N PRO A 225 38.06 4.64 -33.46
CA PRO A 225 39.51 4.93 -33.42
C PRO A 225 40.32 4.06 -32.42
N GLY A 226 41.65 4.23 -32.39
CA GLY A 226 42.59 3.36 -31.68
C GLY A 226 43.15 3.88 -30.34
N PRO A 227 43.92 3.05 -29.58
CA PRO A 227 44.31 3.34 -28.20
C PRO A 227 45.14 4.62 -28.00
N LYS A 228 45.97 5.01 -28.97
CA LYS A 228 46.81 6.22 -28.90
C LYS A 228 45.99 7.52 -29.03
N GLU A 229 44.84 7.46 -29.69
CA GLU A 229 43.93 8.59 -29.83
C GLU A 229 43.16 8.81 -28.53
N MET A 230 42.80 7.75 -27.80
CA MET A 230 42.23 7.85 -26.44
C MET A 230 43.21 8.49 -25.44
N GLU A 231 44.48 8.08 -25.44
CA GLU A 231 45.50 8.64 -24.55
C GLU A 231 45.72 10.15 -24.78
N THR A 232 45.73 10.57 -26.05
CA THR A 232 45.90 11.98 -26.43
C THR A 232 44.67 12.83 -26.09
N THR A 233 43.48 12.24 -26.10
CA THR A 233 42.21 12.93 -25.76
C THR A 233 42.08 13.22 -24.26
N LEU A 234 42.76 12.47 -23.39
CA LEU A 234 42.53 12.53 -21.93
C LEU A 234 43.49 13.43 -21.13
N CYS A 235 44.72 13.69 -21.59
CA CYS A 235 45.76 14.32 -20.75
C CYS A 235 46.69 15.33 -21.47
N ALA A 236 46.18 16.36 -22.17
CA ALA A 236 47.00 17.48 -22.69
C ALA A 236 46.17 18.72 -23.07
N PRO A 237 46.74 19.93 -23.06
CA PRO A 237 47.49 20.59 -21.98
C PRO A 237 46.73 21.90 -21.57
N GLU A 238 47.19 22.83 -20.72
CA GLU A 238 48.42 22.98 -19.94
C GLU A 238 48.06 23.75 -18.63
N GLY A 239 48.91 23.73 -17.61
CA GLY A 239 48.90 24.71 -16.50
C GLY A 239 47.70 24.71 -15.53
N LYS A 240 46.62 24.01 -15.84
CA LYS A 240 45.44 23.82 -14.96
C LYS A 240 45.15 22.33 -14.77
N PRO A 241 44.62 21.93 -13.59
CA PRO A 241 44.19 20.56 -13.38
C PRO A 241 43.01 20.19 -14.30
N ASN A 242 42.88 18.90 -14.62
CA ASN A 242 41.71 18.38 -15.33
C ASN A 242 40.43 18.46 -14.47
N THR A 243 39.28 18.01 -15.01
CA THR A 243 37.97 17.97 -14.32
C THR A 243 37.97 17.21 -12.99
N TYR A 244 39.01 16.44 -12.68
CA TYR A 244 39.19 15.69 -11.44
C TYR A 244 40.29 16.26 -10.53
N GLY A 245 40.77 17.48 -10.78
CA GLY A 245 41.77 18.15 -9.95
C GLY A 245 43.22 17.69 -10.19
N MET A 246 43.48 16.81 -11.16
CA MET A 246 44.81 16.24 -11.38
C MET A 246 45.66 17.08 -12.33
N LYS A 247 46.94 17.27 -11.99
CA LYS A 247 47.95 17.87 -12.87
C LYS A 247 48.32 16.90 -14.00
N GLU A 248 48.74 17.43 -15.15
CA GLU A 248 49.00 16.66 -16.36
C GLU A 248 50.01 15.51 -16.15
N ASP A 249 51.12 15.75 -15.46
CA ASP A 249 52.13 14.71 -15.16
C ASP A 249 51.57 13.55 -14.33
N GLU A 250 50.55 13.80 -13.51
CA GLU A 250 49.91 12.79 -12.67
C GLU A 250 48.82 12.03 -13.45
N CYS A 251 48.08 12.72 -14.33
CA CYS A 251 47.21 12.12 -15.34
C CYS A 251 48.00 11.11 -16.21
N ARG A 252 49.12 11.56 -16.79
CA ARG A 252 49.99 10.74 -17.65
C ARG A 252 50.62 9.57 -16.90
N ARG A 253 51.07 9.73 -15.65
CA ARG A 253 51.55 8.61 -14.83
C ARG A 253 50.48 7.56 -14.54
N GLN A 254 49.25 7.96 -14.21
CA GLN A 254 48.19 7.00 -13.92
C GLN A 254 47.73 6.25 -15.19
N VAL A 255 47.62 6.93 -16.33
CA VAL A 255 47.28 6.29 -17.63
C VAL A 255 48.37 5.30 -18.08
N ALA A 256 49.65 5.63 -17.88
CA ALA A 256 50.76 4.69 -18.09
C ALA A 256 50.66 3.46 -17.16
N HIS A 257 50.32 3.66 -15.88
CA HIS A 257 50.14 2.56 -14.93
C HIS A 257 48.98 1.63 -15.32
N TRP A 258 47.89 2.17 -15.86
CA TRP A 258 46.74 1.40 -16.34
C TRP A 258 47.05 0.59 -17.60
N THR A 259 47.84 1.12 -18.53
CA THR A 259 48.24 0.39 -19.74
C THR A 259 49.24 -0.73 -19.45
N GLU A 260 50.13 -0.58 -18.46
CA GLU A 260 50.97 -1.68 -17.97
C GLU A 260 50.17 -2.75 -17.20
N PHE A 261 49.15 -2.36 -16.42
CA PHE A 261 48.27 -3.30 -15.72
C PHE A 261 47.51 -4.22 -16.71
N GLY A 262 47.05 -3.67 -17.83
CA GLY A 262 46.38 -4.41 -18.91
C GLY A 262 47.27 -5.36 -19.73
N ALA A 263 48.61 -5.24 -19.63
CA ALA A 263 49.55 -6.09 -20.36
C ALA A 263 49.97 -7.37 -19.60
N SER A 264 49.84 -7.39 -18.28
CA SER A 264 50.33 -8.49 -17.42
C SER A 264 49.40 -9.70 -17.31
N THR A 265 48.11 -9.57 -17.66
CA THR A 265 47.10 -10.64 -17.53
C THR A 265 46.94 -11.52 -18.78
N ARG A 266 47.73 -11.32 -19.85
CA ARG A 266 47.69 -12.13 -21.09
C ARG A 266 48.71 -13.28 -21.16
N ARG A 267 49.32 -13.70 -20.05
CA ARG A 267 50.14 -14.94 -19.99
C ARG A 267 49.69 -15.78 -18.81
N GLY A 268 49.21 -17.00 -19.11
CA GLY A 268 48.54 -17.86 -18.14
C GLY A 268 49.45 -18.25 -16.96
N GLY A 269 48.93 -18.05 -15.75
CA GLY A 269 49.51 -18.49 -14.50
C GLY A 269 48.50 -18.28 -13.37
N ALA A 270 48.13 -19.35 -12.66
CA ALA A 270 47.13 -19.26 -11.59
C ALA A 270 47.73 -18.65 -10.32
N LEU A 271 47.30 -17.44 -9.94
CA LEU A 271 47.67 -16.79 -8.67
C LEU A 271 46.48 -16.03 -8.04
N GLN A 272 45.88 -16.69 -7.06
CA GLN A 272 45.55 -16.21 -5.71
C GLN A 272 45.35 -14.69 -5.45
N GLY A 273 44.08 -14.33 -5.17
CA GLY A 273 43.66 -13.89 -3.81
C GLY A 273 43.96 -12.46 -3.31
N ASP A 274 45.14 -11.89 -3.56
CA ASP A 274 45.71 -10.91 -2.60
C ASP A 274 45.71 -9.41 -2.98
N ASN A 275 45.25 -9.03 -4.19
CA ASN A 275 45.39 -7.63 -4.65
C ASN A 275 44.16 -6.72 -4.39
N VAL A 276 42.96 -7.25 -4.14
CA VAL A 276 41.80 -6.44 -3.71
C VAL A 276 41.97 -5.97 -2.25
N SER A 277 42.57 -6.82 -1.40
CA SER A 277 42.84 -6.53 0.02
C SER A 277 43.74 -5.31 0.23
N ARG A 278 44.68 -5.04 -0.70
CA ARG A 278 45.65 -3.95 -0.58
C ARG A 278 45.08 -2.58 -0.94
N ALA A 279 44.14 -2.51 -1.90
CA ALA A 279 43.44 -1.28 -2.25
C ALA A 279 42.48 -0.83 -1.13
N LEU A 280 41.67 -1.74 -0.57
CA LEU A 280 40.77 -1.41 0.55
C LEU A 280 41.54 -1.06 1.84
N LYS A 281 42.69 -1.69 2.13
CA LYS A 281 43.51 -1.32 3.30
C LYS A 281 44.02 0.13 3.23
N THR A 282 44.48 0.60 2.07
CA THR A 282 44.94 1.99 1.91
C THR A 282 43.79 2.99 2.05
N LEU A 283 42.59 2.64 1.58
CA LEU A 283 41.40 3.50 1.73
C LEU A 283 40.94 3.58 3.19
N MET A 284 40.85 2.46 3.90
CA MET A 284 40.35 2.44 5.29
C MET A 284 41.37 2.92 6.33
N THR A 285 42.68 2.88 6.04
CA THR A 285 43.71 3.45 6.94
C THR A 285 43.67 4.99 6.99
N LYS A 286 43.10 5.66 5.98
CA LYS A 286 42.92 7.12 5.98
C LYS A 286 41.71 7.63 6.77
N MET A 287 40.80 6.76 7.22
CA MET A 287 39.55 7.15 7.89
C MET A 287 39.47 6.73 9.37
N GLY A 288 40.60 6.46 10.03
CA GLY A 288 40.72 6.47 11.50
C GLY A 288 40.02 5.37 12.32
N HIS A 289 39.12 4.57 11.75
CA HIS A 289 38.34 3.58 12.49
C HIS A 289 38.86 2.14 12.33
N LYS A 290 39.18 1.50 13.46
CA LYS A 290 39.61 0.09 13.51
C LYS A 290 38.40 -0.84 13.65
N TRP A 291 38.13 -1.64 12.62
CA TRP A 291 37.35 -2.87 12.71
C TRP A 291 38.10 -4.01 12.03
N GLY A 292 38.11 -5.20 12.65
CA GLY A 292 38.81 -6.37 12.14
C GLY A 292 37.88 -7.58 12.05
N VAL A 293 37.83 -8.21 10.88
CA VAL A 293 37.15 -9.49 10.65
C VAL A 293 38.20 -10.56 10.39
N LYS A 294 38.06 -11.73 11.03
CA LYS A 294 38.99 -12.86 10.88
C LYS A 294 38.35 -13.95 10.01
N PHE A 295 38.91 -14.22 8.84
CA PHE A 295 38.56 -15.40 8.04
C PHE A 295 39.13 -16.67 8.68
N ILE A 296 38.32 -17.73 8.73
CA ILE A 296 38.78 -19.11 8.97
C ILE A 296 38.14 -19.99 7.89
N ALA A 297 38.96 -20.50 6.96
CA ALA A 297 38.53 -21.47 5.97
C ALA A 297 38.77 -22.89 6.50
N GLY A 298 37.71 -23.55 6.97
CA GLY A 298 37.76 -24.95 7.41
C GLY A 298 37.48 -25.91 6.24
N ARG A 299 38.48 -26.70 5.83
CA ARG A 299 38.24 -27.91 5.02
C ARG A 299 37.79 -29.04 5.95
N GLY A 300 36.51 -29.38 5.91
CA GLY A 300 35.99 -30.62 6.50
C GLY A 300 36.19 -31.78 5.53
N SER A 301 37.25 -32.57 5.71
CA SER A 301 37.46 -33.82 4.97
C SER A 301 37.19 -35.02 5.89
N GLU A 302 36.05 -35.67 5.74
CA GLU A 302 35.89 -37.05 6.24
C GLU A 302 36.27 -38.04 5.13
N LYS A 303 37.16 -38.96 5.48
CA LYS A 303 37.57 -40.06 4.60
C LYS A 303 36.49 -41.13 4.65
N GLN A 304 35.86 -41.43 3.52
CA GLN A 304 35.21 -42.73 3.32
C GLN A 304 36.16 -43.65 2.56
N LYS A 305 36.28 -44.89 3.02
CA LYS A 305 37.12 -45.93 2.41
C LYS A 305 36.43 -46.56 1.21
N ASP A 306 37.25 -46.87 0.21
CA ASP A 306 37.16 -47.98 -0.75
C ASP A 306 35.77 -48.55 -1.12
N GLY A 307 35.35 -48.34 -2.38
CA GLY A 307 34.28 -49.13 -3.02
C GLY A 307 33.32 -48.32 -3.89
N ASP A 308 33.41 -48.52 -5.21
CA ASP A 308 32.45 -48.21 -6.27
C ASP A 308 31.93 -46.77 -6.47
N ALA A 309 32.05 -46.29 -7.72
CA ALA A 309 31.77 -44.92 -8.10
C ALA A 309 30.41 -44.76 -8.82
N ALA A 310 29.43 -44.14 -8.16
CA ALA A 310 28.26 -43.55 -8.80
C ALA A 310 27.67 -42.37 -7.99
N ALA A 311 27.53 -41.22 -8.65
CA ALA A 311 26.68 -40.07 -8.30
C ALA A 311 26.74 -39.47 -6.86
N ALA A 312 27.41 -38.31 -6.72
CA ALA A 312 27.15 -37.36 -5.63
C ALA A 312 27.30 -35.90 -6.12
N THR A 313 26.31 -35.06 -5.83
CA THR A 313 26.20 -33.67 -6.30
C THR A 313 26.99 -32.69 -5.41
N PRO A 314 27.62 -31.63 -5.94
CA PRO A 314 28.26 -30.61 -5.10
C PRO A 314 27.25 -29.81 -4.26
N ILE A 315 27.45 -29.78 -2.93
CA ILE A 315 26.68 -28.94 -2.01
C ILE A 315 27.30 -27.53 -1.97
N PRO A 316 26.54 -26.43 -2.12
CA PRO A 316 27.06 -25.07 -2.00
C PRO A 316 27.41 -24.72 -0.54
N PRO A 317 28.41 -23.86 -0.29
CA PRO A 317 28.90 -23.56 1.05
C PRO A 317 27.87 -22.78 1.89
N VAL A 318 27.63 -23.25 3.12
CA VAL A 318 26.80 -22.54 4.11
C VAL A 318 27.62 -21.44 4.79
N VAL A 319 27.13 -20.20 4.74
CA VAL A 319 27.70 -19.07 5.49
C VAL A 319 27.15 -19.08 6.91
N GLN A 320 28.01 -19.27 7.91
CA GLN A 320 27.69 -19.03 9.32
C GLN A 320 28.26 -17.70 9.81
N TRP A 321 27.43 -16.92 10.49
CA TRP A 321 27.81 -15.68 11.17
C TRP A 321 28.21 -15.98 12.61
N GLN A 322 29.37 -15.49 13.05
CA GLN A 322 29.77 -15.47 14.46
C GLN A 322 29.97 -14.02 14.90
N VAL A 323 29.22 -13.59 15.91
CA VAL A 323 29.36 -12.28 16.54
C VAL A 323 30.37 -12.41 17.66
N GLY A 324 31.45 -11.60 17.60
CA GLY A 324 32.44 -11.49 18.68
C GLY A 324 32.01 -10.50 19.77
N ASP A 325 32.59 -10.63 20.95
CA ASP A 325 32.24 -9.83 22.14
C ASP A 325 32.30 -8.32 21.88
N TRP A 326 31.16 -7.63 22.02
CA TRP A 326 31.04 -6.18 21.91
C TRP A 326 30.74 -5.55 23.27
N ARG A 327 31.43 -4.44 23.59
CA ARG A 327 31.01 -3.48 24.61
C ARG A 327 30.73 -2.15 23.92
N PRO A 328 29.65 -1.44 24.27
CA PRO A 328 29.44 -0.05 23.83
C PRO A 328 30.58 0.87 24.32
N SER A 329 30.86 1.94 23.59
CA SER A 329 31.67 3.06 24.12
C SER A 329 30.86 3.86 25.14
N GLU A 330 31.54 4.62 26.01
CA GLU A 330 30.88 5.49 27.00
C GLU A 330 29.92 6.51 26.35
N GLU A 331 30.22 6.96 25.14
CA GLU A 331 29.36 7.85 24.34
C GLU A 331 28.03 7.18 23.96
N VAL A 332 28.06 5.88 23.64
CA VAL A 332 26.85 5.10 23.36
C VAL A 332 26.08 4.79 24.64
N MET A 333 26.77 4.56 25.77
CA MET A 333 26.13 4.40 27.09
C MET A 333 25.40 5.70 27.50
N SER A 334 26.06 6.85 27.36
CA SER A 334 25.48 8.17 27.62
C SER A 334 24.27 8.45 26.72
N LEU A 335 24.29 8.01 25.46
CA LEU A 335 23.13 8.09 24.56
C LEU A 335 21.95 7.26 25.09
N PHE A 336 22.16 6.02 25.56
CA PHE A 336 21.09 5.21 26.16
C PHE A 336 20.54 5.78 27.46
N GLU A 337 21.39 6.38 28.31
CA GLU A 337 20.96 7.09 29.52
C GLU A 337 20.13 8.34 29.18
N SER A 338 20.53 9.10 28.17
CA SER A 338 19.79 10.29 27.71
C SER A 338 18.41 9.98 27.13
N LEU A 339 18.18 8.74 26.67
CA LEU A 339 16.89 8.24 26.17
C LEU A 339 15.97 7.71 27.27
N GLY A 340 16.33 7.84 28.55
CA GLY A 340 15.45 7.55 29.70
C GLY A 340 15.14 6.06 29.95
N ARG A 341 15.85 5.13 29.30
CA ARG A 341 15.58 3.68 29.38
C ARG A 341 16.49 2.95 30.37
N GLN A 342 16.41 3.28 31.66
CA GLN A 342 17.19 2.60 32.71
C GLN A 342 16.94 1.08 32.79
N GLU A 343 15.75 0.59 32.39
CA GLU A 343 15.39 -0.84 32.52
C GLU A 343 16.25 -1.81 31.70
N TRP A 344 17.02 -1.33 30.72
CA TRP A 344 17.98 -2.16 29.97
C TRP A 344 19.31 -2.39 30.71
N LEU A 345 19.59 -1.64 31.78
CA LEU A 345 20.83 -1.73 32.56
C LEU A 345 20.75 -2.77 33.70
N ASP A 346 19.54 -3.12 34.15
CA ASP A 346 19.31 -4.00 35.32
C ASP A 346 19.22 -5.51 35.00
N LEU A 347 19.41 -5.91 33.73
CA LEU A 347 19.56 -7.33 33.35
C LEU A 347 20.97 -7.83 33.74
N GLN A 348 21.10 -8.20 35.01
CA GLN A 348 22.38 -8.56 35.65
C GLN A 348 23.18 -9.65 34.92
N TRP A 349 24.49 -9.42 34.86
CA TRP A 349 25.49 -10.33 34.29
C TRP A 349 25.81 -11.50 35.24
N ASP A 350 24.87 -12.42 35.48
CA ASP A 350 25.14 -13.63 36.28
C ASP A 350 26.05 -14.61 35.50
N ASN A 351 27.33 -14.61 35.88
CA ASN A 351 28.38 -15.46 35.28
C ASN A 351 28.23 -16.97 35.58
N ARG A 352 27.13 -17.44 36.20
CA ARG A 352 26.99 -18.85 36.63
C ARG A 352 26.28 -19.78 35.66
N VAL A 353 25.74 -19.29 34.54
CA VAL A 353 25.21 -20.15 33.47
C VAL A 353 25.92 -19.85 32.16
N GLY A 354 26.84 -20.73 31.76
CA GLY A 354 27.73 -20.56 30.60
C GLY A 354 27.04 -20.70 29.24
N ASN A 355 26.08 -19.82 28.91
CA ASN A 355 25.43 -19.79 27.61
C ASN A 355 25.66 -18.45 26.90
N ARG A 356 26.69 -18.40 26.05
CA ARG A 356 27.17 -17.18 25.36
C ARG A 356 26.32 -16.85 24.13
N ASN A 357 25.10 -16.34 24.30
CA ASN A 357 24.43 -15.63 23.21
C ASN A 357 23.30 -14.68 23.70
N PRO A 358 23.50 -13.35 23.66
CA PRO A 358 22.46 -12.38 24.02
C PRO A 358 21.19 -12.51 23.17
N LEU A 359 21.32 -12.93 21.90
CA LEU A 359 20.19 -13.15 20.99
C LEU A 359 19.34 -14.36 21.39
N LEU A 360 19.89 -15.34 22.11
CA LEU A 360 19.10 -16.42 22.73
C LEU A 360 18.40 -15.95 24.00
N GLY A 361 18.98 -15.02 24.77
CA GLY A 361 18.28 -14.35 25.87
C GLY A 361 17.07 -13.57 25.36
N ILE A 362 17.27 -12.73 24.33
CA ILE A 362 16.19 -11.96 23.69
C ILE A 362 15.17 -12.89 23.01
N ARG A 363 15.60 -13.90 22.24
CA ARG A 363 14.65 -14.89 21.66
C ARG A 363 13.90 -15.68 22.72
N ARG A 364 14.51 -16.02 23.86
CA ARG A 364 13.85 -16.73 24.95
C ARG A 364 12.87 -15.84 25.68
N ILE A 365 13.20 -14.57 25.95
CA ILE A 365 12.28 -13.59 26.53
C ILE A 365 11.11 -13.35 25.56
N LEU A 366 11.37 -13.10 24.27
CA LEU A 366 10.32 -12.95 23.26
C LEU A 366 9.48 -14.24 23.08
N SER A 367 10.08 -15.43 23.21
CA SER A 367 9.37 -16.72 23.17
C SER A 367 8.59 -17.03 24.45
N GLU A 368 9.03 -16.54 25.62
CA GLU A 368 8.32 -16.65 26.89
C GLU A 368 7.29 -15.52 27.09
N MET A 369 7.32 -14.48 26.24
CA MET A 369 6.30 -13.43 26.12
C MET A 369 5.23 -13.83 25.09
N ALA A 370 5.63 -14.38 23.93
CA ALA A 370 4.76 -14.96 22.91
C ALA A 370 4.14 -16.33 23.32
N SER A 371 4.18 -16.68 24.61
CA SER A 371 3.50 -17.86 25.16
C SER A 371 2.58 -17.51 26.34
N LYS A 372 2.21 -16.23 26.50
CA LYS A 372 1.58 -15.71 27.73
C LYS A 372 0.49 -14.65 27.54
N MET A 373 -0.22 -14.64 26.41
CA MET A 373 -1.53 -13.97 26.37
C MET A 373 -2.63 -14.78 27.06
N GLY A 374 -2.42 -16.08 27.28
CA GLY A 374 -3.44 -16.97 27.84
C GLY A 374 -4.50 -17.32 26.81
N LYS A 375 -5.21 -18.42 27.03
CA LYS A 375 -6.29 -18.85 26.13
C LYS A 375 -7.52 -17.99 26.34
N ILE A 376 -8.22 -17.70 25.25
CA ILE A 376 -9.55 -17.07 25.34
C ILE A 376 -10.50 -18.04 26.03
N THR A 377 -11.10 -17.65 27.14
CA THR A 377 -12.07 -18.47 27.88
C THR A 377 -13.51 -18.04 27.66
N ASP A 378 -13.74 -16.78 27.29
CA ASP A 378 -15.07 -16.20 27.14
C ASP A 378 -15.00 -15.00 26.20
N ILE A 379 -15.94 -14.93 25.26
CA ILE A 379 -16.16 -13.78 24.38
C ILE A 379 -17.64 -13.42 24.50
N LYS A 380 -17.93 -12.16 24.82
CA LYS A 380 -19.29 -11.63 24.95
C LYS A 380 -19.44 -10.36 24.15
N TYR A 381 -20.65 -10.07 23.70
CA TYR A 381 -21.00 -8.77 23.14
C TYR A 381 -22.20 -8.17 23.88
N TYR A 382 -22.26 -6.84 23.86
CA TYR A 382 -23.26 -6.04 24.54
C TYR A 382 -23.74 -4.96 23.58
N ARG A 383 -24.97 -5.12 23.08
CA ARG A 383 -25.68 -4.02 22.43
C ARG A 383 -25.99 -2.97 23.50
N VAL A 384 -25.65 -1.71 23.25
CA VAL A 384 -25.89 -0.61 24.20
C VAL A 384 -26.41 0.64 23.48
N PRO A 385 -27.29 1.44 24.12
CA PRO A 385 -27.64 2.77 23.63
C PRO A 385 -26.40 3.68 23.45
N PRO A 386 -26.42 4.63 22.51
CA PRO A 386 -27.54 4.94 21.61
C PRO A 386 -27.71 3.95 20.46
N ARG A 387 -26.62 3.33 19.96
CA ARG A 387 -26.64 2.39 18.82
C ARG A 387 -25.38 1.52 18.69
N TRP A 388 -24.65 1.28 19.78
CA TRP A 388 -23.31 0.66 19.75
C TRP A 388 -23.34 -0.83 20.09
N LEU A 389 -22.29 -1.55 19.67
CA LEU A 389 -22.08 -2.97 19.97
C LEU A 389 -20.67 -3.17 20.57
N PHE A 390 -20.58 -3.29 21.89
CA PHE A 390 -19.31 -3.55 22.56
C PHE A 390 -19.00 -5.04 22.60
N VAL A 391 -17.72 -5.39 22.55
CA VAL A 391 -17.20 -6.75 22.65
C VAL A 391 -16.27 -6.82 23.86
N LYS A 392 -16.35 -7.92 24.61
CA LYS A 392 -15.51 -8.23 25.76
C LYS A 392 -14.85 -9.59 25.56
N ILE A 393 -13.53 -9.64 25.63
CA ILE A 393 -12.75 -10.89 25.63
C ILE A 393 -12.16 -11.11 27.03
N THR A 394 -12.26 -12.32 27.55
CA THR A 394 -11.63 -12.75 28.81
C THR A 394 -10.68 -13.92 28.55
N ASN A 395 -9.51 -13.92 29.19
CA ASN A 395 -8.55 -15.03 29.13
C ASN A 395 -8.53 -15.92 30.38
N ASP A 396 -7.84 -17.06 30.30
CA ASP A 396 -7.66 -18.03 31.39
C ASP A 396 -6.97 -17.45 32.65
N ALA A 397 -6.21 -16.37 32.49
CA ALA A 397 -5.61 -15.60 33.58
C ALA A 397 -6.55 -14.51 34.17
N GLY A 398 -7.80 -14.41 33.71
CA GLY A 398 -8.82 -13.50 34.20
C GLY A 398 -8.63 -12.03 33.79
N ASN A 399 -7.76 -11.75 32.81
CA ASN A 399 -7.63 -10.42 32.22
C ASN A 399 -8.76 -10.20 31.22
N ILE A 400 -9.14 -8.93 31.04
CA ILE A 400 -10.25 -8.51 30.19
C ILE A 400 -9.71 -7.49 29.18
N GLY A 401 -10.15 -7.62 27.92
CA GLY A 401 -9.98 -6.59 26.90
C GLY A 401 -11.33 -6.19 26.30
N TRP A 402 -11.50 -4.90 26.04
CA TRP A 402 -12.71 -4.33 25.44
C TRP A 402 -12.50 -3.91 23.99
N GLY A 403 -13.54 -4.12 23.17
CA GLY A 403 -13.57 -3.73 21.76
C GLY A 403 -14.94 -3.24 21.34
N GLU A 404 -15.05 -2.71 20.12
CA GLU A 404 -16.29 -2.18 19.57
C GLU A 404 -16.49 -2.69 18.14
N ALA A 405 -17.66 -3.29 17.90
CA ALA A 405 -18.10 -3.88 16.64
C ALA A 405 -19.34 -3.15 16.09
N SER A 406 -19.46 -1.86 16.39
CA SER A 406 -20.57 -1.03 15.91
C SER A 406 -20.63 -1.04 14.39
N LEU A 407 -21.83 -1.26 13.85
CA LEU A 407 -22.19 -1.13 12.43
C LEU A 407 -23.66 -0.74 12.39
N GLU A 408 -23.94 0.52 12.09
CA GLU A 408 -25.28 1.07 12.30
C GLU A 408 -26.31 0.54 11.29
N GLY A 409 -27.53 0.30 11.77
CA GLY A 409 -28.61 -0.30 11.00
C GLY A 409 -28.49 -1.82 10.82
N HIS A 410 -27.31 -2.41 11.10
CA HIS A 410 -27.00 -3.81 10.80
C HIS A 410 -26.45 -4.61 11.99
N THR A 411 -26.62 -4.10 13.22
CA THR A 411 -26.09 -4.71 14.46
C THR A 411 -26.39 -6.20 14.57
N GLN A 412 -27.60 -6.65 14.24
CA GLN A 412 -28.00 -8.06 14.32
C GLN A 412 -27.21 -8.99 13.36
N ALA A 413 -26.73 -8.47 12.22
CA ALA A 413 -25.87 -9.23 11.32
C ALA A 413 -24.46 -9.40 11.90
N VAL A 414 -23.96 -8.38 12.61
CA VAL A 414 -22.68 -8.45 13.33
C VAL A 414 -22.79 -9.38 14.54
N GLU A 415 -23.88 -9.32 15.30
CA GLU A 415 -24.17 -10.26 16.40
C GLU A 415 -24.15 -11.71 15.90
N GLY A 416 -24.88 -12.04 14.83
CA GLY A 416 -24.85 -13.40 14.26
C GLY A 416 -23.49 -13.82 13.68
N CYS A 417 -22.66 -12.87 13.25
CA CYS A 417 -21.28 -13.13 12.86
C CYS A 417 -20.39 -13.42 14.09
N LEU A 418 -20.58 -12.67 15.18
CA LEU A 418 -19.89 -12.89 16.45
C LEU A 418 -20.29 -14.24 17.06
N ASP A 419 -21.58 -14.59 17.11
CA ASP A 419 -22.07 -15.90 17.54
C ASP A 419 -21.33 -17.06 16.85
N ALA A 420 -21.24 -17.00 15.51
CA ALA A 420 -20.55 -18.01 14.71
C ALA A 420 -19.03 -18.06 14.92
N TRP A 421 -18.44 -17.00 15.49
CA TRP A 421 -17.01 -16.84 15.74
C TRP A 421 -16.60 -17.08 17.19
N ILE A 422 -17.51 -16.90 18.16
CA ILE A 422 -17.28 -17.22 19.58
C ILE A 422 -16.86 -18.68 19.71
N ASP A 423 -17.62 -19.60 19.10
CA ASP A 423 -17.32 -21.04 19.07
C ASP A 423 -15.98 -21.39 18.39
N GLN A 424 -15.46 -20.51 17.53
CA GLN A 424 -14.21 -20.73 16.78
C GLN A 424 -12.99 -20.18 17.52
N TYR A 425 -13.12 -19.05 18.21
CA TYR A 425 -12.00 -18.36 18.86
C TYR A 425 -11.83 -18.74 20.35
N VAL A 426 -12.88 -19.21 21.04
CA VAL A 426 -12.74 -19.72 22.41
C VAL A 426 -11.82 -20.95 22.44
N GLY A 427 -10.85 -20.95 23.37
CA GLY A 427 -9.82 -21.97 23.50
C GLY A 427 -8.58 -21.76 22.61
N LEU A 428 -8.59 -20.80 21.70
CA LEU A 428 -7.40 -20.37 20.95
C LEU A 428 -6.52 -19.41 21.78
N GLU A 429 -5.27 -19.27 21.35
CA GLU A 429 -4.37 -18.23 21.86
C GLU A 429 -4.83 -16.85 21.33
N ALA A 430 -4.83 -15.85 22.21
CA ALA A 430 -5.32 -14.49 21.94
C ALA A 430 -4.41 -13.63 21.02
N GLU A 431 -3.84 -14.23 19.98
CA GLU A 431 -2.89 -13.60 19.05
C GLU A 431 -3.27 -13.75 17.55
N GLN A 432 -4.35 -14.46 17.22
CA GLN A 432 -4.64 -14.90 15.85
C GLN A 432 -6.05 -14.52 15.36
N THR A 433 -6.13 -13.47 14.54
CA THR A 433 -7.29 -13.18 13.69
C THR A 433 -6.84 -12.69 12.30
N PHE A 434 -7.50 -13.16 11.24
CA PHE A 434 -7.34 -12.67 9.87
C PHE A 434 -8.56 -13.05 9.06
N TYR A 435 -9.19 -12.09 8.38
CA TYR A 435 -10.36 -12.36 7.54
C TYR A 435 -10.43 -11.43 6.32
N ARG A 436 -11.21 -11.84 5.31
CA ARG A 436 -11.63 -11.00 4.18
C ARG A 436 -13.15 -10.90 4.23
N GLY A 437 -13.71 -9.71 4.04
CA GLY A 437 -15.17 -9.56 4.08
C GLY A 437 -15.62 -8.22 3.52
N GLY A 438 -16.92 -7.97 3.68
CA GLY A 438 -17.52 -6.63 3.62
C GLY A 438 -17.88 -6.14 5.03
N PRO A 439 -18.78 -5.14 5.16
CA PRO A 439 -19.04 -4.42 6.41
C PRO A 439 -19.28 -5.33 7.62
N VAL A 440 -20.18 -6.31 7.51
CA VAL A 440 -20.56 -7.17 8.65
C VAL A 440 -19.38 -7.94 9.25
N PHE A 441 -18.62 -8.64 8.41
CA PHE A 441 -17.49 -9.46 8.86
C PHE A 441 -16.34 -8.61 9.41
N LEU A 442 -16.08 -7.46 8.79
CA LEU A 442 -14.99 -6.59 9.20
C LEU A 442 -15.36 -5.78 10.46
N SER A 443 -16.64 -5.48 10.67
CA SER A 443 -17.16 -4.93 11.94
C SER A 443 -17.04 -5.91 13.10
N ALA A 444 -17.44 -7.17 12.89
CA ALA A 444 -17.21 -8.22 13.88
C ALA A 444 -15.70 -8.40 14.17
N LEU A 445 -14.86 -8.33 13.14
CA LEU A 445 -13.41 -8.49 13.28
C LEU A 445 -12.79 -7.33 14.06
N SER A 446 -13.21 -6.09 13.83
CA SER A 446 -12.73 -4.92 14.56
C SER A 446 -12.98 -5.05 16.05
N GLY A 447 -14.19 -5.43 16.47
CA GLY A 447 -14.49 -5.61 17.89
C GLY A 447 -13.63 -6.68 18.56
N LEU A 448 -13.28 -7.75 17.85
CA LEU A 448 -12.33 -8.75 18.34
C LEU A 448 -10.89 -8.20 18.35
N ASP A 449 -10.41 -7.57 17.28
CA ASP A 449 -9.05 -7.02 17.16
C ASP A 449 -8.77 -5.96 18.24
N ILE A 450 -9.70 -5.00 18.44
CA ILE A 450 -9.58 -3.98 19.49
C ILE A 450 -9.48 -4.64 20.87
N ALA A 451 -10.37 -5.60 21.17
CA ALA A 451 -10.37 -6.31 22.45
C ALA A 451 -9.08 -7.10 22.69
N LEU A 452 -8.51 -7.72 21.64
CA LEU A 452 -7.22 -8.41 21.73
C LEU A 452 -6.05 -7.44 21.96
N TRP A 453 -6.06 -6.26 21.33
CA TRP A 453 -5.06 -5.22 21.57
C TRP A 453 -5.16 -4.61 22.98
N ASP A 454 -6.37 -4.38 23.49
CA ASP A 454 -6.60 -3.91 24.86
C ASP A 454 -6.12 -4.94 25.90
N LEU A 455 -6.47 -6.22 25.69
CA LEU A 455 -5.96 -7.33 26.48
C LEU A 455 -4.41 -7.37 26.46
N LYS A 456 -3.80 -7.16 25.29
CA LYS A 456 -2.34 -7.16 25.12
C LYS A 456 -1.63 -6.02 25.87
N GLY A 457 -2.22 -4.82 25.89
CA GLY A 457 -1.68 -3.69 26.66
C GLY A 457 -1.87 -3.82 28.17
N THR A 458 -2.91 -4.54 28.62
CA THR A 458 -3.27 -4.68 30.04
C THR A 458 -2.61 -5.86 30.76
N ILE A 459 -2.10 -6.87 30.04
CA ILE A 459 -1.49 -8.09 30.63
C ILE A 459 -0.37 -7.78 31.66
N ARG A 460 -0.43 -8.52 32.77
CA ARG A 460 0.61 -8.62 33.79
C ARG A 460 1.42 -9.90 33.57
N PRO A 461 2.75 -9.87 33.32
CA PRO A 461 3.56 -11.08 33.34
C PRO A 461 3.46 -11.80 34.71
N PRO A 462 3.37 -13.15 34.71
CA PRO A 462 3.25 -13.91 35.94
C PRO A 462 4.53 -13.82 36.77
N ASN A 463 4.39 -13.62 38.07
CA ASN A 463 5.48 -13.73 39.03
C ASN A 463 5.56 -15.17 39.59
N PRO A 464 6.55 -15.99 39.19
CA PRO A 464 6.64 -17.38 39.64
C PRO A 464 7.04 -17.56 41.11
N SER A 465 7.36 -16.49 41.85
CA SER A 465 7.80 -16.54 43.25
C SER A 465 6.80 -15.98 44.26
N ARG A 466 5.57 -15.63 43.86
CA ARG A 466 4.52 -15.16 44.77
C ARG A 466 3.13 -15.66 44.35
N PRO A 467 2.31 -16.24 45.25
CA PRO A 467 0.94 -16.61 44.93
C PRO A 467 0.09 -15.36 44.59
N PRO A 468 -1.05 -15.53 43.88
CA PRO A 468 -1.92 -14.41 43.52
C PRO A 468 -2.32 -13.59 44.75
N SER A 469 -2.11 -12.28 44.68
CA SER A 469 -2.60 -11.37 45.71
C SER A 469 -4.11 -11.19 45.54
N THR A 470 -4.85 -11.44 46.62
CA THR A 470 -6.29 -11.13 46.70
C THR A 470 -6.57 -9.65 46.97
N ASP A 471 -5.51 -8.83 47.11
CA ASP A 471 -5.60 -7.38 47.27
C ASP A 471 -5.43 -6.68 45.90
N PRO A 472 -6.49 -6.04 45.36
CA PRO A 472 -6.42 -5.35 44.07
C PRO A 472 -5.55 -4.08 44.09
N THR A 473 -5.10 -3.61 45.26
CA THR A 473 -4.36 -2.34 45.43
C THR A 473 -2.84 -2.49 45.51
N SER A 474 -2.30 -3.73 45.49
CA SER A 474 -0.86 -3.97 45.70
C SER A 474 0.03 -3.53 44.51
N PRO A 475 1.04 -2.65 44.69
CA PRO A 475 1.86 -2.13 43.58
C PRO A 475 2.89 -3.10 42.98
N ALA A 476 3.03 -4.32 43.52
CA ALA A 476 4.16 -5.20 43.28
C ALA A 476 3.88 -6.36 42.29
N ALA A 477 3.48 -6.02 41.07
CA ALA A 477 3.51 -6.90 39.91
C ALA A 477 3.98 -6.10 38.70
N ARG A 478 5.15 -6.45 38.14
CA ARG A 478 5.62 -5.85 36.87
C ARG A 478 4.59 -6.17 35.79
N LYS A 479 4.27 -5.19 34.94
CA LYS A 479 3.25 -5.25 33.89
C LYS A 479 3.94 -5.35 32.51
N LEU A 480 3.21 -5.61 31.43
CA LEU A 480 3.48 -4.82 30.21
C LEU A 480 2.89 -3.44 30.46
N GLY A 481 1.56 -3.35 30.65
CA GLY A 481 0.92 -2.20 31.31
C GLY A 481 1.16 -0.86 30.63
N VAL A 482 1.32 -0.90 29.31
CA VAL A 482 1.59 0.24 28.44
C VAL A 482 0.36 0.55 27.58
N PRO A 483 0.18 1.81 27.15
CA PRO A 483 -0.73 2.17 26.09
C PRO A 483 -0.43 1.37 24.81
N ILE A 484 -1.45 1.06 24.01
CA ILE A 484 -1.29 0.36 22.73
C ILE A 484 -0.30 1.06 21.79
N TYR A 485 -0.23 2.40 21.77
CA TYR A 485 0.71 3.13 20.90
C TYR A 485 2.19 2.77 21.15
N ASP A 486 2.57 2.40 22.38
CA ASP A 486 3.94 1.97 22.69
C ASP A 486 4.25 0.58 22.10
N LEU A 487 3.23 -0.26 21.93
CA LEU A 487 3.31 -1.53 21.19
C LEU A 487 3.32 -1.31 19.66
N LEU A 488 2.72 -0.22 19.18
CA LEU A 488 2.69 0.17 17.76
C LEU A 488 3.95 0.91 17.27
N GLY A 489 4.97 1.07 18.13
CA GLY A 489 6.26 1.70 17.82
C GLY A 489 6.59 2.94 18.64
N GLY A 490 5.68 3.37 19.53
CA GLY A 490 5.82 4.58 20.35
C GLY A 490 5.04 5.77 19.80
N LYS A 491 4.72 6.72 20.69
CA LYS A 491 4.04 7.95 20.31
C LYS A 491 4.94 8.92 19.53
N LEU A 492 4.38 9.54 18.50
CA LEU A 492 4.98 10.61 17.70
C LEU A 492 4.52 12.01 18.14
N ARG A 493 3.55 12.08 19.05
CA ARG A 493 2.89 13.29 19.54
C ARG A 493 2.39 13.11 20.97
N THR A 494 2.23 14.20 21.72
CA THR A 494 1.74 14.21 23.12
C THR A 494 0.28 14.62 23.27
N LYS A 495 -0.30 15.19 22.21
CA LYS A 495 -1.71 15.60 22.11
C LYS A 495 -2.23 15.33 20.71
N LEU A 496 -3.54 15.08 20.59
CA LEU A 496 -4.22 14.76 19.33
C LEU A 496 -5.17 15.90 18.97
N LYS A 497 -5.12 16.37 17.72
CA LYS A 497 -6.03 17.41 17.22
C LYS A 497 -7.40 16.77 17.00
N VAL A 498 -8.48 17.44 17.41
CA VAL A 498 -9.84 16.88 17.36
C VAL A 498 -10.84 17.84 16.72
N TYR A 499 -11.91 17.28 16.14
CA TYR A 499 -13.10 18.04 15.71
C TYR A 499 -14.38 17.37 16.21
N ALA A 500 -15.46 18.17 16.31
CA ALA A 500 -16.77 17.68 16.73
C ALA A 500 -17.86 18.04 15.73
N TRP A 501 -18.91 17.22 15.70
CA TRP A 501 -20.10 17.48 14.89
C TRP A 501 -20.95 18.64 15.40
N ILE A 502 -21.56 19.34 14.45
CA ILE A 502 -22.61 20.34 14.67
C ILE A 502 -23.75 20.20 13.65
N GLY A 503 -24.96 20.61 14.05
CA GLY A 503 -26.16 20.50 13.22
C GLY A 503 -26.82 19.12 13.34
N GLY A 504 -27.38 18.64 12.24
CA GLY A 504 -28.03 17.33 12.08
C GLY A 504 -28.64 17.22 10.69
N ASP A 505 -29.39 16.15 10.37
CA ASP A 505 -29.94 15.90 9.01
C ASP A 505 -30.75 17.07 8.43
N ARG A 506 -31.38 17.88 9.31
CA ARG A 506 -32.05 19.13 8.95
C ARG A 506 -31.42 20.28 9.74
N PRO A 507 -30.31 20.86 9.26
CA PRO A 507 -29.43 21.71 10.07
C PRO A 507 -29.97 23.14 10.26
N ALA A 508 -30.97 23.30 11.12
CA ALA A 508 -31.27 24.58 11.75
C ALA A 508 -30.21 24.92 12.81
N SER A 509 -30.04 26.21 13.12
CA SER A 509 -29.24 26.68 14.27
C SER A 509 -27.76 26.29 14.33
N VAL A 510 -27.13 25.92 13.20
CA VAL A 510 -25.68 25.56 13.13
C VAL A 510 -24.76 26.60 13.79
N LYS A 511 -25.09 27.90 13.71
CA LYS A 511 -24.31 28.98 14.36
C LYS A 511 -24.28 28.90 15.89
N SER A 512 -25.35 28.45 16.56
CA SER A 512 -25.33 28.29 18.02
C SER A 512 -24.62 26.99 18.42
N ALA A 513 -24.80 25.91 17.66
CA ALA A 513 -24.04 24.66 17.87
C ALA A 513 -22.53 24.88 17.70
N ALA A 514 -22.10 25.61 16.67
CA ALA A 514 -20.70 26.01 16.45
C ALA A 514 -20.14 26.81 17.64
N ARG A 515 -20.91 27.76 18.19
CA ARG A 515 -20.53 28.50 19.41
C ARG A 515 -20.41 27.60 20.65
N ALA A 516 -21.29 26.60 20.79
CA ALA A 516 -21.19 25.63 21.88
C ALA A 516 -19.90 24.80 21.76
N ARG A 517 -19.51 24.35 20.56
CA ARG A 517 -18.23 23.66 20.34
C ARG A 517 -17.02 24.55 20.57
N GLN A 518 -17.07 25.80 20.13
CA GLN A 518 -16.02 26.79 20.41
C GLN A 518 -15.86 27.02 21.92
N ALA A 519 -16.95 27.09 22.68
CA ALA A 519 -16.92 27.20 24.14
C ALA A 519 -16.45 25.91 24.85
N GLN A 520 -16.55 24.76 24.20
CA GLN A 520 -15.96 23.47 24.62
C GLN A 520 -14.47 23.34 24.22
N GLY A 521 -13.86 24.38 23.64
CA GLY A 521 -12.45 24.37 23.25
C GLY A 521 -12.14 23.86 21.84
N PHE A 522 -13.13 23.45 21.04
CA PHE A 522 -12.88 23.01 19.66
C PHE A 522 -12.54 24.18 18.72
N THR A 523 -11.53 23.98 17.86
CA THR A 523 -11.17 24.92 16.78
C THR A 523 -11.67 24.48 15.40
N ALA A 524 -12.13 23.22 15.27
CA ALA A 524 -12.64 22.63 14.05
C ALA A 524 -13.94 21.86 14.31
N VAL A 525 -14.83 21.85 13.32
CA VAL A 525 -16.14 21.18 13.38
C VAL A 525 -16.46 20.46 12.07
N LYS A 526 -17.34 19.45 12.10
CA LYS A 526 -17.94 18.83 10.90
C LYS A 526 -19.45 19.06 10.88
N MET A 527 -20.03 19.20 9.69
CA MET A 527 -21.47 19.38 9.50
C MET A 527 -21.97 18.83 8.16
N ASN A 528 -23.25 18.45 8.13
CA ASN A 528 -23.97 18.13 6.90
C ASN A 528 -23.90 19.28 5.89
N GLY A 529 -23.53 18.95 4.65
CA GLY A 529 -23.57 19.80 3.48
C GLY A 529 -25.00 20.09 3.05
N THR A 530 -25.77 19.06 2.73
CA THR A 530 -27.20 19.18 2.37
C THR A 530 -28.06 18.20 3.18
N SER A 531 -29.38 18.41 3.13
CA SER A 531 -30.33 17.33 3.41
C SER A 531 -30.35 16.35 2.23
N ASP A 532 -31.39 15.54 2.13
CA ASP A 532 -31.68 14.75 0.94
C ASP A 532 -31.84 15.65 -0.31
N LEU A 533 -31.02 15.44 -1.34
CA LEU A 533 -31.13 16.08 -2.65
C LEU A 533 -31.73 15.12 -3.67
N GLY A 534 -32.39 15.66 -4.70
CA GLY A 534 -32.66 14.91 -5.92
C GLY A 534 -31.39 14.65 -6.76
N TRP A 535 -31.48 13.67 -7.67
CA TRP A 535 -30.45 13.37 -8.69
C TRP A 535 -30.02 14.59 -9.51
N LEU A 536 -30.99 15.47 -9.77
CA LEU A 536 -30.79 16.84 -10.20
C LEU A 536 -31.84 17.68 -9.45
N ASP A 537 -31.39 18.70 -8.74
CA ASP A 537 -32.26 19.57 -7.94
C ASP A 537 -32.07 21.04 -8.34
N SER A 538 -32.86 21.95 -7.76
CA SER A 538 -32.64 23.38 -7.95
C SER A 538 -31.26 23.78 -7.40
N PRO A 539 -30.46 24.60 -8.12
CA PRO A 539 -29.22 25.17 -7.57
C PRO A 539 -29.43 25.89 -6.23
N SER A 540 -30.61 26.48 -6.01
CA SER A 540 -30.95 27.14 -4.74
C SER A 540 -31.05 26.21 -3.53
N ALA A 541 -31.12 24.88 -3.73
CA ALA A 541 -31.03 23.91 -2.63
C ALA A 541 -29.65 23.93 -1.95
N LEU A 542 -28.63 24.43 -2.66
CA LEU A 542 -27.24 24.50 -2.18
C LEU A 542 -26.98 25.74 -1.31
N ASP A 543 -27.73 26.83 -1.48
CA ASP A 543 -27.50 28.12 -0.83
C ASP A 543 -27.43 28.02 0.70
N SER A 544 -28.32 27.21 1.29
CA SER A 544 -28.36 26.97 2.74
C SER A 544 -27.06 26.34 3.26
N CYS A 545 -26.37 25.51 2.47
CA CYS A 545 -25.05 24.98 2.83
C CYS A 545 -24.02 26.11 2.93
N VAL A 546 -23.94 26.91 1.86
CA VAL A 546 -23.00 28.03 1.72
C VAL A 546 -23.16 29.04 2.86
N GLU A 547 -24.40 29.39 3.23
CA GLU A 547 -24.67 30.29 4.36
C GLU A 547 -24.23 29.69 5.70
N ARG A 548 -24.46 28.39 5.94
CA ARG A 548 -24.04 27.72 7.19
C ARG A 548 -22.51 27.64 7.29
N VAL A 549 -21.82 27.27 6.21
CA VAL A 549 -20.34 27.27 6.16
C VAL A 549 -19.80 28.68 6.42
N ARG A 550 -20.35 29.71 5.78
CA ARG A 550 -19.96 31.11 6.00
C ARG A 550 -20.18 31.54 7.46
N ALA A 551 -21.30 31.14 8.06
CA ALA A 551 -21.59 31.43 9.46
C ALA A 551 -20.62 30.76 10.45
N VAL A 552 -20.13 29.54 10.14
CA VAL A 552 -19.10 28.85 10.93
C VAL A 552 -17.73 29.49 10.76
N ARG A 553 -17.28 29.73 9.51
CA ARG A 553 -16.01 30.43 9.23
C ARG A 553 -15.94 31.81 9.90
N ALA A 554 -17.06 32.53 9.97
CA ALA A 554 -17.16 33.84 10.63
C ALA A 554 -17.00 33.79 12.17
N LEU A 555 -16.99 32.60 12.79
CA LEU A 555 -16.64 32.41 14.20
C LEU A 555 -15.14 32.10 14.40
N GLY A 556 -14.36 31.99 13.32
CA GLY A 556 -12.95 31.62 13.36
C GLY A 556 -12.68 30.11 13.37
N LEU A 557 -13.71 29.27 13.22
CA LEU A 557 -13.56 27.81 13.18
C LEU A 557 -13.23 27.30 11.77
N ASP A 558 -12.45 26.22 11.71
CA ASP A 558 -12.37 25.37 10.52
C ASP A 558 -13.60 24.45 10.43
N VAL A 559 -14.00 24.09 9.21
CA VAL A 559 -15.23 23.33 8.97
C VAL A 559 -15.06 22.28 7.88
N GLY A 560 -15.22 21.01 8.23
CA GLY A 560 -15.45 19.93 7.27
C GLY A 560 -16.92 19.92 6.84
N VAL A 561 -17.19 19.67 5.56
CA VAL A 561 -18.55 19.66 5.01
C VAL A 561 -18.84 18.29 4.43
N ASP A 562 -19.74 17.56 5.09
CA ASP A 562 -20.03 16.16 4.81
C ASP A 562 -21.25 16.02 3.90
N PHE A 563 -21.08 15.35 2.76
CA PHE A 563 -22.14 15.17 1.77
C PHE A 563 -22.87 13.83 1.93
N HIS A 564 -22.33 12.88 2.73
CA HIS A 564 -22.87 11.52 2.94
C HIS A 564 -23.18 10.75 1.63
N GLY A 565 -22.52 11.06 0.52
CA GLY A 565 -22.89 10.55 -0.82
C GLY A 565 -24.27 11.02 -1.33
N ARG A 566 -25.01 11.84 -0.57
CA ARG A 566 -26.38 12.31 -0.87
C ARG A 566 -26.43 13.37 -1.97
N ALA A 567 -25.28 13.85 -2.45
CA ALA A 567 -25.19 14.74 -3.60
C ALA A 567 -24.76 13.96 -4.86
N HIS A 568 -25.52 14.12 -5.94
CA HIS A 568 -25.16 13.51 -7.23
C HIS A 568 -24.24 14.42 -8.05
N ARG A 569 -23.48 13.85 -9.00
CA ARG A 569 -22.47 14.56 -9.85
C ARG A 569 -22.92 15.93 -10.40
N PRO A 570 -24.19 16.16 -10.84
CA PRO A 570 -24.65 17.48 -11.28
C PRO A 570 -24.65 18.55 -10.17
N MET A 571 -24.98 18.16 -8.94
CA MET A 571 -25.10 19.06 -7.78
C MET A 571 -23.79 19.18 -7.02
N ALA A 572 -23.06 18.08 -6.82
CA ALA A 572 -21.80 18.05 -6.06
C ALA A 572 -20.76 19.05 -6.59
N LYS A 573 -20.58 19.13 -7.91
CA LYS A 573 -19.65 20.10 -8.55
C LYS A 573 -20.08 21.56 -8.37
N GLN A 574 -21.39 21.84 -8.33
CA GLN A 574 -21.91 23.19 -8.10
C GLN A 574 -21.68 23.60 -6.64
N LEU A 575 -21.91 22.67 -5.70
CA LEU A 575 -21.69 22.92 -4.29
C LEU A 575 -20.20 23.11 -3.98
N ALA A 576 -19.31 22.26 -4.53
CA ALA A 576 -17.86 22.42 -4.40
C ALA A 576 -17.38 23.80 -4.90
N ALA A 577 -17.83 24.22 -6.09
CA ALA A 577 -17.51 25.54 -6.63
C ALA A 577 -18.03 26.70 -5.76
N ALA A 578 -19.24 26.58 -5.19
CA ALA A 578 -19.82 27.58 -4.30
C ALA A 578 -19.15 27.64 -2.91
N LEU A 579 -18.61 26.51 -2.44
CA LEU A 579 -17.88 26.41 -1.17
C LEU A 579 -16.41 26.82 -1.25
N ALA A 580 -15.77 26.71 -2.43
CA ALA A 580 -14.34 26.97 -2.58
C ALA A 580 -13.87 28.36 -2.07
N PRO A 581 -14.61 29.47 -2.32
CA PRO A 581 -14.25 30.78 -1.75
C PRO A 581 -14.29 30.85 -0.22
N LEU A 582 -15.05 29.95 0.43
CA LEU A 582 -15.17 29.88 1.89
C LEU A 582 -14.05 29.06 2.55
N ARG A 583 -13.29 28.29 1.77
CA ARG A 583 -12.18 27.43 2.23
C ARG A 583 -12.58 26.55 3.43
N PRO A 584 -13.54 25.61 3.25
CA PRO A 584 -13.74 24.53 4.22
C PRO A 584 -12.47 23.68 4.33
N LEU A 585 -12.34 22.95 5.44
CA LEU A 585 -11.20 22.08 5.74
C LEU A 585 -11.10 20.92 4.74
N PHE A 586 -12.27 20.35 4.39
CA PHE A 586 -12.47 19.36 3.35
C PHE A 586 -13.95 19.31 2.93
N ILE A 587 -14.24 18.65 1.80
CA ILE A 587 -15.56 18.08 1.49
C ILE A 587 -15.49 16.55 1.64
N GLU A 588 -16.36 15.98 2.47
CA GLU A 588 -16.38 14.54 2.80
C GLU A 588 -17.48 13.80 2.04
N GLU A 589 -17.19 12.58 1.59
CA GLU A 589 -18.06 11.68 0.79
C GLU A 589 -18.88 12.44 -0.29
N PRO A 590 -18.23 13.23 -1.18
CA PRO A 590 -18.93 14.16 -2.09
C PRO A 590 -19.73 13.44 -3.19
N LEU A 591 -19.46 12.15 -3.38
CA LEU A 591 -20.14 11.17 -4.22
C LEU A 591 -19.98 9.80 -3.53
N LEU A 592 -20.83 8.83 -3.87
CA LEU A 592 -20.70 7.46 -3.38
C LEU A 592 -19.37 6.80 -3.80
N ALA A 593 -18.81 6.01 -2.89
CA ALA A 593 -17.50 5.37 -3.03
C ALA A 593 -17.41 4.34 -4.19
N GLU A 594 -18.52 3.83 -4.68
CA GLU A 594 -18.55 2.98 -5.88
C GLU A 594 -18.07 3.71 -7.15
N HIS A 595 -18.05 5.05 -7.13
CA HIS A 595 -17.69 5.91 -8.26
C HIS A 595 -16.29 6.53 -8.10
N VAL A 596 -15.23 5.72 -8.09
CA VAL A 596 -13.83 6.21 -8.03
C VAL A 596 -13.52 7.19 -9.17
N GLU A 597 -14.02 6.92 -10.38
CA GLU A 597 -13.93 7.82 -11.55
C GLU A 597 -14.84 9.06 -11.41
N GLY A 598 -15.88 8.95 -10.58
CA GLY A 598 -16.71 10.05 -10.13
C GLY A 598 -15.92 11.03 -9.27
N VAL A 599 -15.31 10.52 -8.21
CA VAL A 599 -14.52 11.27 -7.24
C VAL A 599 -13.28 11.87 -7.90
N ALA A 600 -12.53 11.12 -8.71
CA ALA A 600 -11.37 11.65 -9.45
C ALA A 600 -11.74 12.81 -10.40
N ALA A 601 -12.85 12.69 -11.13
CA ALA A 601 -13.33 13.77 -11.99
C ALA A 601 -13.81 15.00 -11.20
N LEU A 602 -14.27 14.84 -9.96
CA LEU A 602 -14.68 15.95 -9.10
C LEU A 602 -13.49 16.63 -8.42
N ALA A 603 -12.52 15.85 -7.92
CA ALA A 603 -11.28 16.35 -7.32
C ALA A 603 -10.54 17.29 -8.28
N GLY A 604 -10.41 16.90 -9.56
CA GLY A 604 -9.81 17.74 -10.61
C GLY A 604 -10.58 19.03 -10.97
N LEU A 605 -11.75 19.29 -10.37
CA LEU A 605 -12.57 20.50 -10.58
C LEU A 605 -12.58 21.45 -9.37
N THR A 606 -11.94 21.09 -8.26
CA THR A 606 -11.99 21.86 -7.00
C THR A 606 -10.60 22.07 -6.41
N THR A 607 -10.43 23.11 -5.60
CA THR A 607 -9.24 23.32 -4.75
C THR A 607 -9.52 23.00 -3.28
N ILE A 608 -10.70 22.46 -2.97
CA ILE A 608 -11.06 21.99 -1.63
C ILE A 608 -10.55 20.55 -1.50
N PRO A 609 -9.84 20.20 -0.41
CA PRO A 609 -9.48 18.81 -0.13
C PRO A 609 -10.70 17.88 -0.15
N VAL A 610 -10.62 16.79 -0.90
CA VAL A 610 -11.61 15.73 -0.93
C VAL A 610 -11.27 14.70 0.16
N ALA A 611 -12.23 14.43 1.03
CA ALA A 611 -12.11 13.45 2.09
C ALA A 611 -13.10 12.29 1.86
N LEU A 612 -12.65 11.06 2.12
CA LEU A 612 -13.42 9.84 1.82
C LEU A 612 -12.85 8.67 2.63
N GLY A 613 -13.70 7.71 3.03
CA GLY A 613 -13.22 6.46 3.60
C GLY A 613 -14.17 5.73 4.55
N GLU A 614 -15.26 6.35 4.99
CA GLU A 614 -16.15 5.76 6.02
C GLU A 614 -16.77 4.43 5.53
N ARG A 615 -16.99 4.33 4.20
CA ARG A 615 -17.60 3.18 3.50
C ARG A 615 -16.55 2.26 2.85
N LEU A 616 -15.26 2.46 3.12
CA LEU A 616 -14.17 1.61 2.64
C LEU A 616 -13.74 0.64 3.75
N HIS A 617 -13.91 -0.65 3.52
CA HIS A 617 -13.80 -1.66 4.58
C HIS A 617 -12.40 -2.28 4.66
N SER A 618 -11.50 -2.03 3.71
CA SER A 618 -10.19 -2.66 3.71
C SER A 618 -9.16 -1.85 2.93
N ARG A 619 -7.87 -2.17 3.11
CA ARG A 619 -6.79 -1.61 2.28
C ARG A 619 -6.99 -1.84 0.78
N TRP A 620 -7.76 -2.86 0.39
CA TRP A 620 -8.03 -3.17 -1.01
C TRP A 620 -9.10 -2.25 -1.61
N ASP A 621 -10.02 -1.75 -0.79
CA ASP A 621 -11.03 -0.76 -1.18
C ASP A 621 -10.45 0.66 -1.18
N VAL A 622 -9.53 0.95 -0.26
CA VAL A 622 -8.74 2.20 -0.21
C VAL A 622 -7.81 2.34 -1.42
N LYS A 623 -7.16 1.25 -1.82
CA LYS A 623 -6.08 1.28 -2.82
C LYS A 623 -6.45 2.00 -4.14
N PRO A 624 -7.61 1.74 -4.79
CA PRO A 624 -8.00 2.43 -6.03
C PRO A 624 -8.06 3.96 -5.93
N PHE A 625 -8.46 4.51 -4.78
CA PHE A 625 -8.53 5.96 -4.58
C PHE A 625 -7.15 6.60 -4.46
N LEU A 626 -6.22 5.92 -3.79
CA LEU A 626 -4.81 6.34 -3.72
C LEU A 626 -4.14 6.23 -5.10
N GLU A 627 -4.32 5.12 -5.83
CA GLU A 627 -3.81 4.96 -7.20
C GLU A 627 -4.42 5.97 -8.19
N ALA A 628 -5.66 6.43 -7.96
CA ALA A 628 -6.33 7.44 -8.78
C ALA A 628 -6.00 8.89 -8.37
N ASN A 629 -5.25 9.11 -7.28
CA ASN A 629 -4.90 10.42 -6.74
C ASN A 629 -6.11 11.36 -6.59
N CYS A 630 -7.20 10.85 -5.98
CA CYS A 630 -8.49 11.54 -5.91
C CYS A 630 -9.03 11.78 -4.49
N VAL A 631 -8.25 11.45 -3.45
CA VAL A 631 -8.58 11.67 -2.04
C VAL A 631 -7.40 12.36 -1.37
N ASP A 632 -7.65 13.54 -0.81
CA ASP A 632 -6.66 14.38 -0.12
C ASP A 632 -6.65 14.12 1.40
N VAL A 633 -7.69 13.50 1.97
CA VAL A 633 -7.76 13.08 3.38
C VAL A 633 -8.48 11.73 3.47
N LEU A 634 -7.79 10.68 3.94
CA LEU A 634 -8.40 9.36 4.06
C LEU A 634 -9.07 9.19 5.43
N GLN A 635 -10.33 8.74 5.44
CA GLN A 635 -11.17 8.65 6.64
C GLN A 635 -11.65 7.22 6.92
N PRO A 636 -10.75 6.24 7.07
CA PRO A 636 -11.16 4.88 7.41
C PRO A 636 -11.84 4.85 8.79
N ASP A 637 -12.98 4.16 8.90
CA ASP A 637 -13.59 3.86 10.20
C ASP A 637 -12.89 2.63 10.80
N LEU A 638 -12.32 2.78 11.99
CA LEU A 638 -11.59 1.71 12.68
C LEU A 638 -12.47 0.48 12.96
N CYS A 639 -13.75 0.70 13.31
CA CYS A 639 -14.72 -0.37 13.50
C CYS A 639 -15.13 -1.01 12.18
N HIS A 640 -15.05 -0.35 11.03
CA HIS A 640 -15.37 -0.99 9.73
C HIS A 640 -14.18 -1.64 9.02
N VAL A 641 -12.94 -1.21 9.29
CA VAL A 641 -11.76 -1.73 8.55
C VAL A 641 -11.14 -3.03 9.08
N GLY A 642 -11.62 -3.57 10.19
CA GLY A 642 -10.98 -4.71 10.88
C GLY A 642 -10.00 -4.29 11.98
N GLY A 643 -10.24 -3.15 12.64
CA GLY A 643 -9.61 -2.76 13.89
C GLY A 643 -8.25 -2.06 13.77
N ILE A 644 -7.58 -1.93 14.92
CA ILE A 644 -6.27 -1.30 15.13
C ILE A 644 -5.22 -1.91 14.19
N SER A 645 -5.22 -3.24 14.05
CA SER A 645 -4.29 -3.97 13.20
C SER A 645 -4.34 -3.53 11.74
N GLU A 646 -5.54 -3.30 11.20
CA GLU A 646 -5.72 -2.95 9.79
C GLU A 646 -5.65 -1.45 9.55
N LEU A 647 -6.22 -0.62 10.44
CA LEU A 647 -6.09 0.83 10.38
C LEU A 647 -4.61 1.26 10.33
N ARG A 648 -3.74 0.66 11.18
CA ARG A 648 -2.31 1.00 11.19
C ARG A 648 -1.61 0.71 9.85
N ARG A 649 -2.10 -0.27 9.08
CA ARG A 649 -1.58 -0.64 7.74
C ARG A 649 -2.17 0.23 6.63
N ILE A 650 -3.44 0.62 6.74
CA ILE A 650 -4.08 1.60 5.85
C ILE A 650 -3.36 2.95 5.99
N ALA A 651 -3.09 3.38 7.23
CA ALA A 651 -2.34 4.59 7.53
C ALA A 651 -0.95 4.62 6.87
N ALA A 652 -0.17 3.53 7.03
CA ALA A 652 1.14 3.37 6.41
C ALA A 652 1.07 3.30 4.87
N MET A 653 -0.04 2.83 4.31
CA MET A 653 -0.27 2.87 2.86
C MET A 653 -0.52 4.30 2.38
N ALA A 654 -1.42 5.04 3.05
CA ALA A 654 -1.72 6.43 2.72
C ALA A 654 -0.51 7.36 2.86
N GLU A 655 0.37 7.10 3.84
CA GLU A 655 1.63 7.83 4.05
C GLU A 655 2.53 7.82 2.80
N ALA A 656 2.53 6.72 2.04
CA ALA A 656 3.32 6.58 0.82
C ALA A 656 2.76 7.36 -0.39
N TYR A 657 1.55 7.93 -0.28
CA TYR A 657 0.88 8.75 -1.29
C TYR A 657 0.76 10.22 -0.88
N ASP A 658 1.43 10.65 0.21
CA ASP A 658 1.28 11.98 0.83
C ASP A 658 -0.16 12.28 1.33
N VAL A 659 -0.95 11.24 1.58
CA VAL A 659 -2.34 11.37 2.05
C VAL A 659 -2.40 11.24 3.57
N PRO A 660 -2.86 12.28 4.30
CA PRO A 660 -3.11 12.19 5.74
C PRO A 660 -4.31 11.31 6.08
N ILE A 661 -4.30 10.75 7.28
CA ILE A 661 -5.48 10.10 7.87
C ILE A 661 -6.23 11.02 8.83
N ALA A 662 -7.55 10.92 8.80
CA ALA A 662 -8.46 11.49 9.79
C ALA A 662 -9.56 10.46 10.11
N PRO A 663 -9.30 9.47 10.99
CA PRO A 663 -10.19 8.32 11.16
C PRO A 663 -11.63 8.71 11.50
N HIS A 664 -12.57 8.17 10.73
CA HIS A 664 -14.00 8.37 10.93
C HIS A 664 -14.38 7.69 12.25
N CYS A 665 -15.02 8.44 13.16
CA CYS A 665 -15.38 7.93 14.49
C CYS A 665 -16.62 8.62 15.11
N PRO A 666 -17.81 8.49 14.50
CA PRO A 666 -19.10 8.84 15.09
C PRO A 666 -19.54 7.90 16.24
N LEU A 667 -18.68 6.94 16.59
CA LEU A 667 -18.97 5.75 17.38
C LEU A 667 -18.77 5.96 18.89
N GLY A 668 -18.68 4.86 19.64
CA GLY A 668 -18.54 4.84 21.08
C GLY A 668 -17.13 5.13 21.62
N PRO A 669 -16.99 5.12 22.96
CA PRO A 669 -15.74 5.41 23.64
C PRO A 669 -14.61 4.42 23.33
N ILE A 670 -14.94 3.16 23.06
CA ILE A 670 -13.95 2.12 22.80
C ILE A 670 -13.36 2.30 21.40
N ALA A 671 -14.21 2.56 20.39
CA ALA A 671 -13.75 2.94 19.05
C ALA A 671 -12.87 4.19 19.08
N LEU A 672 -13.30 5.25 19.77
CA LEU A 672 -12.54 6.50 19.85
C LEU A 672 -11.17 6.30 20.53
N ALA A 673 -11.13 5.54 21.63
CA ALA A 673 -9.88 5.22 22.30
C ALA A 673 -8.94 4.44 21.37
N ALA A 674 -9.47 3.47 20.62
CA ALA A 674 -8.70 2.69 19.65
C ALA A 674 -8.13 3.55 18.51
N CYS A 675 -8.91 4.50 17.97
CA CYS A 675 -8.45 5.44 16.96
C CYS A 675 -7.26 6.26 17.50
N MET A 676 -7.44 6.87 18.68
CA MET A 676 -6.40 7.69 19.32
C MET A 676 -5.09 6.93 19.60
N GLN A 677 -5.15 5.62 19.87
CA GLN A 677 -3.95 4.77 20.01
C GLN A 677 -3.21 4.60 18.68
N VAL A 678 -3.92 4.48 17.54
CA VAL A 678 -3.30 4.44 16.21
C VAL A 678 -2.80 5.83 15.79
N ASP A 679 -3.58 6.88 16.04
CA ASP A 679 -3.23 8.29 15.76
C ASP A 679 -1.92 8.69 16.44
N ALA A 680 -1.73 8.27 17.69
CA ALA A 680 -0.51 8.56 18.45
C ALA A 680 0.75 8.00 17.78
N ALA A 681 0.67 6.83 17.13
CA ALA A 681 1.79 6.11 16.52
C ALA A 681 1.93 6.29 14.99
N THR A 682 1.08 7.15 14.40
CA THR A 682 0.98 7.32 12.93
C THR A 682 1.57 8.65 12.44
N PRO A 683 2.56 8.68 11.53
CA PRO A 683 3.18 9.94 11.08
C PRO A 683 2.18 10.90 10.43
N ASN A 684 1.42 10.41 9.46
CA ASN A 684 0.45 11.15 8.64
C ASN A 684 -0.93 11.38 9.30
N PHE A 685 -1.04 11.32 10.63
CA PHE A 685 -2.28 11.70 11.33
C PHE A 685 -2.51 13.21 11.27
N ALA A 686 -3.70 13.63 10.81
CA ALA A 686 -4.10 15.04 10.70
C ALA A 686 -5.04 15.50 11.82
N ILE A 687 -6.17 14.82 12.02
CA ILE A 687 -7.22 15.22 12.99
C ILE A 687 -8.18 14.05 13.28
N GLN A 688 -8.63 13.91 14.53
CA GLN A 688 -9.56 12.85 14.94
C GLN A 688 -10.99 13.37 15.10
N GLU A 689 -11.97 12.62 14.58
CA GLU A 689 -13.39 12.86 14.82
C GLU A 689 -13.80 12.47 16.24
N MET A 690 -14.66 13.28 16.89
CA MET A 690 -15.27 12.95 18.18
C MET A 690 -16.80 13.07 18.15
N SER A 691 -17.47 12.01 18.60
CA SER A 691 -18.93 11.94 18.78
C SER A 691 -19.47 12.62 20.05
N LEU A 692 -18.62 13.34 20.81
CA LEU A 692 -18.98 13.98 22.08
C LEU A 692 -20.20 14.91 21.95
N GLY A 693 -21.34 14.57 22.56
CA GLY A 693 -22.58 15.33 22.47
C GLY A 693 -23.13 15.46 21.05
N ILE A 694 -22.93 14.46 20.19
CA ILE A 694 -23.43 14.45 18.80
C ILE A 694 -24.96 14.35 18.76
N HIS A 695 -25.58 14.90 17.72
CA HIS A 695 -27.02 15.19 17.70
C HIS A 695 -27.93 13.94 17.69
N TYR A 696 -27.43 12.77 17.29
CA TYR A 696 -28.15 11.49 17.33
C TYR A 696 -27.86 10.64 18.58
N ASN A 697 -27.03 11.12 19.53
CA ASN A 697 -26.88 10.52 20.85
C ASN A 697 -28.12 10.86 21.71
N VAL A 698 -29.20 10.14 21.45
CA VAL A 698 -30.52 10.33 22.09
C VAL A 698 -30.68 9.44 23.33
N GLY A 699 -31.64 9.79 24.19
CA GLY A 699 -31.96 8.99 25.39
C GLY A 699 -31.03 9.22 26.59
N GLY A 700 -30.17 10.24 26.56
CA GLY A 700 -29.27 10.59 27.67
C GLY A 700 -27.99 9.75 27.76
N TYR A 701 -27.70 8.97 26.71
CA TYR A 701 -26.42 8.28 26.52
C TYR A 701 -25.55 9.08 25.55
N ASP A 702 -24.27 9.22 25.87
CA ASP A 702 -23.28 9.95 25.08
C ASP A 702 -21.92 9.24 25.17
N LEU A 703 -20.92 9.73 24.44
CA LEU A 703 -19.55 9.19 24.38
C LEU A 703 -18.96 8.86 25.77
N LEU A 704 -19.23 9.69 26.77
CA LEU A 704 -18.70 9.56 28.13
C LEU A 704 -19.49 8.59 29.03
N SER A 705 -20.65 8.08 28.59
CA SER A 705 -21.59 7.34 29.47
C SER A 705 -21.14 5.95 29.92
N TYR A 706 -20.08 5.39 29.33
CA TYR A 706 -19.58 4.03 29.61
C TYR A 706 -18.13 3.99 30.09
N ILE A 707 -17.54 5.13 30.49
CA ILE A 707 -16.17 5.21 31.02
C ILE A 707 -16.14 5.89 32.38
N LYS A 708 -15.16 5.51 33.21
CA LYS A 708 -14.99 6.03 34.58
C LYS A 708 -14.04 7.23 34.67
N ASN A 709 -13.25 7.47 33.62
CA ASN A 709 -12.25 8.53 33.51
C ASN A 709 -12.57 9.51 32.35
N PRO A 710 -13.75 10.16 32.33
CA PRO A 710 -14.17 11.03 31.22
C PRO A 710 -13.29 12.26 31.01
N GLU A 711 -12.53 12.68 32.02
CA GLU A 711 -11.65 13.85 31.99
C GLU A 711 -10.49 13.73 30.98
N ILE A 712 -10.13 12.51 30.56
CA ILE A 712 -9.05 12.29 29.58
C ILE A 712 -9.35 12.91 28.20
N TRP A 713 -10.62 13.18 27.89
CA TRP A 713 -11.08 13.79 26.65
C TRP A 713 -11.55 15.24 26.84
N GLN A 714 -11.09 15.92 27.89
CA GLN A 714 -11.19 17.38 27.97
C GLN A 714 -10.46 18.01 26.77
N VAL A 715 -11.16 18.87 26.05
CA VAL A 715 -10.66 19.53 24.84
C VAL A 715 -10.11 20.92 25.19
N GLU A 716 -8.86 21.17 24.82
CA GLU A 716 -8.17 22.44 25.03
C GLU A 716 -7.52 22.89 23.71
N ASP A 717 -7.88 24.08 23.23
CA ASP A 717 -7.40 24.68 21.97
C ASP A 717 -7.46 23.75 20.73
N GLY A 718 -8.50 22.91 20.65
CA GLY A 718 -8.72 21.95 19.56
C GLY A 718 -7.93 20.64 19.71
N TYR A 719 -7.40 20.35 20.90
CA TYR A 719 -6.66 19.12 21.18
C TYR A 719 -7.20 18.40 22.42
N VAL A 720 -7.02 17.07 22.47
CA VAL A 720 -7.03 16.28 23.71
C VAL A 720 -5.61 15.84 24.06
N ASN A 721 -5.32 15.69 25.36
CA ASN A 721 -4.06 15.10 25.80
C ASN A 721 -4.04 13.60 25.47
N LEU A 722 -2.87 13.07 25.12
CA LEU A 722 -2.75 11.65 24.81
C LEU A 722 -2.91 10.79 26.08
N MET A 723 -3.83 9.82 26.03
CA MET A 723 -4.13 8.90 27.13
C MET A 723 -2.90 8.09 27.53
N THR A 724 -2.57 8.02 28.81
CA THR A 724 -1.38 7.29 29.31
C THR A 724 -1.70 6.00 30.06
N GLY A 725 -2.98 5.61 30.15
CA GLY A 725 -3.41 4.35 30.75
C GLY A 725 -3.01 3.13 29.91
N PRO A 726 -2.93 1.93 30.51
CA PRO A 726 -2.61 0.70 29.79
C PRO A 726 -3.72 0.34 28.77
N GLY A 727 -3.36 -0.44 27.75
CA GLY A 727 -4.33 -0.87 26.74
C GLY A 727 -4.86 0.31 25.94
N LEU A 728 -6.18 0.43 25.85
CA LEU A 728 -6.87 1.56 25.22
C LEU A 728 -6.67 2.89 25.96
N GLY A 729 -6.35 2.88 27.26
CA GLY A 729 -6.22 4.08 28.08
C GLY A 729 -7.53 4.61 28.68
N ILE A 730 -8.65 3.91 28.47
CA ILE A 730 -9.96 4.15 29.11
C ILE A 730 -10.25 3.11 30.19
N GLU A 731 -11.04 3.49 31.20
CA GLU A 731 -11.61 2.55 32.18
C GLU A 731 -13.09 2.33 31.87
N VAL A 732 -13.44 1.24 31.18
CA VAL A 732 -14.83 0.90 30.84
C VAL A 732 -15.65 0.57 32.08
N ASP A 733 -16.83 1.15 32.20
CA ASP A 733 -17.80 0.80 33.25
C ASP A 733 -18.65 -0.41 32.86
N GLU A 734 -18.11 -1.60 33.10
CA GLU A 734 -18.80 -2.87 32.86
C GLU A 734 -20.18 -2.96 33.54
N GLN A 735 -20.36 -2.37 34.73
CA GLN A 735 -21.67 -2.41 35.40
C GLN A 735 -22.70 -1.60 34.63
N ARG A 736 -22.30 -0.42 34.14
CA ARG A 736 -23.14 0.45 33.32
C ARG A 736 -23.44 -0.16 31.94
N VAL A 737 -22.47 -0.81 31.32
CA VAL A 737 -22.64 -1.58 30.07
C VAL A 737 -23.68 -2.70 30.26
N MET A 738 -23.51 -3.54 31.29
CA MET A 738 -24.45 -4.65 31.59
C MET A 738 -25.84 -4.17 32.02
N GLU A 739 -25.96 -2.98 32.62
CA GLU A 739 -27.27 -2.39 32.93
C GLU A 739 -27.97 -1.92 31.66
N ALA A 740 -27.27 -1.14 30.83
CA ALA A 740 -27.82 -0.57 29.61
C ALA A 740 -28.16 -1.61 28.55
N SER A 741 -27.46 -2.75 28.52
CA SER A 741 -27.67 -3.80 27.51
C SER A 741 -28.93 -4.65 27.70
N LYS A 742 -29.52 -4.67 28.92
CA LYS A 742 -30.63 -5.60 29.26
C LYS A 742 -31.87 -5.47 28.38
N ASN A 743 -32.17 -4.26 27.91
CA ASN A 743 -33.32 -3.93 27.08
C ASN A 743 -32.89 -3.09 25.86
N ALA A 744 -31.66 -3.27 25.38
CA ALA A 744 -31.17 -2.54 24.22
C ALA A 744 -31.75 -3.16 22.94
N GLU A 745 -32.58 -2.40 22.22
CA GLU A 745 -33.12 -2.80 20.92
C GLU A 745 -32.15 -2.47 19.78
N PRO A 746 -32.17 -3.21 18.65
CA PRO A 746 -31.32 -2.90 17.51
C PRO A 746 -31.80 -1.62 16.84
N TRP A 747 -30.90 -0.65 16.65
CA TRP A 747 -31.22 0.54 15.88
C TRP A 747 -31.28 0.20 14.40
N VAL A 748 -32.38 0.58 13.74
CA VAL A 748 -32.61 0.40 12.30
C VAL A 748 -32.56 1.76 11.62
N SER A 749 -31.89 1.85 10.47
CA SER A 749 -31.85 3.10 9.71
C SER A 749 -33.26 3.50 9.26
N PRO A 750 -33.68 4.76 9.46
CA PRO A 750 -35.00 5.22 9.04
C PRO A 750 -35.12 5.35 7.50
N GLY A 751 -33.99 5.38 6.79
CA GLY A 751 -33.92 5.66 5.35
C GLY A 751 -34.37 7.08 5.00
N PHE A 752 -34.25 7.44 3.72
CA PHE A 752 -34.83 8.67 3.18
C PHE A 752 -35.82 8.37 2.06
N ILE A 753 -36.92 9.12 2.06
CA ILE A 753 -37.97 9.07 1.03
C ILE A 753 -38.13 10.48 0.48
N GLY A 754 -37.94 10.64 -0.83
CA GLY A 754 -38.05 11.92 -1.51
C GLY A 754 -39.49 12.39 -1.77
N PRO A 755 -39.67 13.61 -2.28
CA PRO A 755 -40.99 14.20 -2.51
C PRO A 755 -41.88 13.44 -3.50
N GLY A 756 -41.31 12.60 -4.37
CA GLY A 756 -42.04 11.73 -5.29
C GLY A 756 -42.35 10.34 -4.73
N GLY A 757 -41.96 10.05 -3.48
CA GLY A 757 -42.02 8.71 -2.89
C GLY A 757 -40.86 7.81 -3.28
N GLU A 758 -39.83 8.33 -3.96
CA GLU A 758 -38.63 7.59 -4.32
C GLU A 758 -37.74 7.34 -3.10
N LEU A 759 -37.12 6.15 -3.01
CA LEU A 759 -36.09 5.88 -2.02
C LEU A 759 -34.83 6.69 -2.34
N ARG A 760 -34.18 7.21 -1.30
CA ARG A 760 -32.91 7.94 -1.38
C ARG A 760 -31.87 7.29 -0.47
N GLU A 761 -30.61 7.42 -0.86
CA GLU A 761 -29.46 6.87 -0.14
C GLU A 761 -29.34 7.48 1.27
N TRP A 762 -28.81 6.70 2.22
CA TRP A 762 -28.68 7.10 3.63
C TRP A 762 -27.31 7.70 3.95
#